data_AF-A0A662Y7B9-F1
#
_entry.id   AF-A0A662Y7B9-F1
#
_cell.length_a   1.000
_cell.length_b   1.000
_cell.length_c   1.000
_cell.angle_alpha   90.00
_cell.angle_beta   90.00
_cell.angle_gamma   90.00
#
_symmetry.space_group_name_H-M   'P 1'
#
loop_
_entity.id
_entity.type
_entity.pdbx_description
1 polymer ?
#
loop_
_entity_poly.entity_id
_entity_poly.type
_entity_poly.pdbx_seq_one_letter_code
_entity_poly.pdbx_strand_id
1 'polypeptide(L)'
;MNCVYYGMTYPQLADRDGDGHAEGEVRAWVKQHDSISAGYFFEVFSTQWQSPLGSKRSYATEPKARLPSLELLPVPEDSVATVTAAKMAVEAANLLFKERRPYKDVAMHLLGLPNGSDGPPSLRKRDCKRRLTSPKSPLLEKLPGGERSSPQQQESALLSRVKDRREEGLTLRNEVSLHTELQSQQQQCRQRFLGRWHHIRGFYAVVSETTTAQRQASMLSTKPKLSLSGLATSPAPAASSSSPQPAPLHTLTAMPWLIDVARELRQGFATHHATISQLKSALTAALRLDLPSKSTSGRLDAVFQAFKHEPEASTVDYREILSALFVLDRWQEGERKMVKRWFQEFAFPLAENSRCIGDTKMAVHGKDLQRMILTACGDEADEKRLKPFVTELLEVVSQQERGNYLSEMAFWTYADSHPKLLETVKTQCWKRLTDDTRLSFYRDLYLHAKARFVHEEVRAKLQNALGIWIIHESSRRFTLWKLFTADRKLFRRSDAHFRARSSVKTVQAFTNNRRKRLEMRRQIQIAVIHRNAALVRWTLHPWTLFWRSMQLMCVLFVWERSAGDDLFQMGAERAWMAAEDALGVATAAQERQIAELARQRSFQEASQRAHVNAKLQKQKQERTKNKATREQAVELEARQAWTAIGAQVATEVRAAALIWLETEDAKLQVHAEATRLFELDAKWIREQLQRDPINGSASLLPPGCRWQLYLETPHGVVTKKLTKAFYLNTETYEKFWCDELIMEESEAIAREILIQWRVDEAFVRLREKEQELVRQRLQHTAAVRIQMLFLCRKARLVARRMIRNTIVKRVDPKTGAPVYFNLKRPHESRFQPPKLLGRDEALLLVESSTWVYREDDAGVGYYERLDTGERSIRPPDHYILCTRCTEHLVTRRLISTGERYCIGCYARMCLALKKRNGNAAIEEGAWTKMPV
;
A
#
# COMPACT_ATOMS: atom_id res chain seq x y z
N MET A 1 48.84 2.84 -27.33
CA MET A 1 49.55 3.09 -26.05
C MET A 1 49.50 4.57 -25.72
N ASN A 2 49.84 4.93 -24.48
CA ASN A 2 49.83 6.29 -23.90
C ASN A 2 48.46 6.92 -23.65
N CYS A 3 48.34 7.47 -22.45
CA CYS A 3 47.15 8.09 -21.88
C CYS A 3 47.63 9.35 -21.14
N VAL A 4 47.15 10.54 -21.53
CA VAL A 4 47.33 11.78 -20.76
C VAL A 4 46.03 12.59 -20.80
N TYR A 5 45.65 13.06 -19.60
CA TYR A 5 44.63 14.03 -19.21
C TYR A 5 43.92 14.90 -20.27
N TYR A 6 42.58 14.91 -20.17
CA TYR A 6 41.75 16.09 -19.94
C TYR A 6 40.71 15.71 -18.85
N GLY A 7 40.21 16.58 -17.95
CA GLY A 7 40.25 18.03 -17.96
C GLY A 7 38.90 18.60 -18.38
N MET A 8 37.87 18.52 -17.52
CA MET A 8 36.57 19.15 -17.78
C MET A 8 36.07 19.96 -16.59
N THR A 9 35.63 21.17 -16.93
CA THR A 9 35.17 22.27 -16.09
C THR A 9 33.65 22.22 -15.86
N TYR A 10 33.19 22.87 -14.80
CA TYR A 10 31.77 23.26 -14.67
C TYR A 10 31.54 24.58 -15.43
N PRO A 11 30.38 24.77 -16.08
CA PRO A 11 30.08 26.01 -16.80
C PRO A 11 29.70 27.13 -15.84
N GLN A 12 30.22 28.33 -16.11
CA GLN A 12 29.68 29.59 -15.59
C GLN A 12 28.47 30.01 -16.43
N LEU A 13 27.49 30.64 -15.78
CA LEU A 13 26.53 31.54 -16.42
C LEU A 13 26.39 32.78 -15.53
N ALA A 14 26.89 33.90 -16.04
CA ALA A 14 26.51 35.26 -15.67
C ALA A 14 25.42 35.69 -16.70
N ASP A 15 24.72 36.83 -16.62
CA ASP A 15 24.77 37.98 -15.71
C ASP A 15 23.45 38.80 -15.90
N ARG A 16 23.27 39.92 -15.17
CA ARG A 16 22.25 40.99 -15.37
C ARG A 16 20.77 40.66 -15.11
N ASP A 17 19.89 41.57 -14.68
CA ASP A 17 19.91 42.90 -14.01
C ASP A 17 18.60 42.90 -13.16
N GLY A 18 18.29 43.69 -12.13
CA GLY A 18 18.75 44.97 -11.59
C GLY A 18 17.72 45.40 -10.50
N ASP A 19 17.84 46.63 -9.98
CA ASP A 19 17.02 47.24 -8.91
C ASP A 19 17.12 46.66 -7.49
N GLY A 20 17.15 47.56 -6.49
CA GLY A 20 17.34 47.20 -5.09
C GLY A 20 16.78 48.24 -4.12
N HIS A 21 16.96 48.02 -2.82
CA HIS A 21 16.79 49.07 -1.80
C HIS A 21 17.50 48.73 -0.48
N ALA A 22 18.19 49.74 0.05
CA ALA A 22 18.53 49.99 1.47
C ALA A 22 19.31 48.91 2.26
N GLU A 23 20.61 49.16 2.43
CA GLU A 23 21.39 48.65 3.57
C GLU A 23 20.94 49.30 4.89
N GLY A 24 21.11 48.58 6.01
CA GLY A 24 20.89 49.09 7.36
C GLY A 24 21.76 48.38 8.39
N GLU A 25 22.67 49.15 9.01
CA GLU A 25 23.43 48.86 10.24
C GLU A 25 24.39 47.65 10.28
N VAL A 26 25.66 47.98 10.01
CA VAL A 26 26.84 47.19 10.41
C VAL A 26 27.66 48.00 11.43
N ARG A 27 28.02 47.37 12.56
CA ARG A 27 28.89 47.82 13.69
C ARG A 27 28.20 48.38 14.94
N ALA A 28 28.07 47.53 15.94
CA ALA A 28 28.34 47.89 17.33
C ALA A 28 29.06 46.72 18.06
N TRP A 29 29.80 47.02 19.12
CA TRP A 29 30.36 46.07 20.10
C TRP A 29 31.59 45.19 19.72
N VAL A 30 32.72 45.85 19.43
CA VAL A 30 34.06 45.40 19.90
C VAL A 30 34.86 46.65 20.36
N LYS A 31 35.61 46.51 21.49
CA LYS A 31 36.25 47.56 22.32
C LYS A 31 35.25 48.23 23.30
N GLN A 32 35.59 48.51 24.57
CA GLN A 32 36.91 48.69 25.20
C GLN A 32 36.90 48.40 26.73
N HIS A 33 38.10 48.36 27.33
CA HIS A 33 38.47 48.43 28.77
C HIS A 33 38.66 47.16 29.62
N ASP A 34 39.94 46.92 29.94
CA ASP A 34 40.43 46.45 31.25
C ASP A 34 40.58 47.66 32.21
N SER A 35 40.34 47.49 33.53
CA SER A 35 41.16 48.11 34.62
C SER A 35 40.72 47.78 36.07
N ILE A 36 41.62 47.14 36.83
CA ILE A 36 42.03 47.46 38.25
C ILE A 36 41.19 46.98 39.47
N SER A 37 41.96 46.63 40.53
CA SER A 37 41.62 46.27 41.95
C SER A 37 40.97 44.89 42.17
N ALA A 38 41.48 43.95 42.97
CA ALA A 38 42.30 43.89 44.20
C ALA A 38 41.50 43.97 45.52
N GLY A 39 41.44 42.86 46.25
CA GLY A 39 40.84 42.71 47.58
C GLY A 39 41.30 41.41 48.25
N TYR A 40 41.79 41.51 49.49
CA TYR A 40 42.34 40.42 50.31
C TYR A 40 41.22 39.67 51.07
N PHE A 41 41.39 38.37 51.38
CA PHE A 41 41.78 37.89 52.73
C PHE A 41 41.97 36.35 52.79
N PHE A 42 42.40 35.86 53.96
CA PHE A 42 42.99 34.54 54.24
C PHE A 42 42.03 33.57 54.98
N GLU A 43 42.56 32.40 55.36
CA GLU A 43 42.07 31.41 56.36
C GLU A 43 41.12 30.28 55.88
N VAL A 44 41.18 29.02 56.39
CA VAL A 44 42.17 28.25 57.19
C VAL A 44 41.90 26.73 56.97
N PHE A 45 42.89 25.86 57.29
CA PHE A 45 42.92 24.38 57.50
C PHE A 45 41.61 23.53 57.56
N SER A 46 41.56 22.19 57.33
CA SER A 46 42.60 21.14 57.39
C SER A 46 42.33 19.88 56.50
N THR A 47 43.41 19.11 56.23
CA THR A 47 43.59 17.63 56.09
C THR A 47 42.37 16.67 55.99
N GLN A 48 42.41 15.49 55.35
CA GLN A 48 43.53 14.55 55.14
C GLN A 48 43.33 13.56 53.96
N TRP A 49 44.36 13.49 53.12
CA TRP A 49 44.93 12.39 52.29
C TRP A 49 44.37 10.94 52.32
N GLN A 50 44.27 10.33 51.13
CA GLN A 50 45.27 9.37 50.60
C GLN A 50 45.11 9.12 49.07
N SER A 51 46.19 8.72 48.40
CA SER A 51 46.29 8.28 46.98
C SER A 51 47.09 6.95 46.97
N PRO A 52 47.19 6.14 45.88
CA PRO A 52 47.98 6.52 44.70
C PRO A 52 47.66 5.86 43.32
N LEU A 53 48.13 6.52 42.23
CA LEU A 53 48.69 5.98 40.97
C LEU A 53 47.85 5.02 40.06
N GLY A 54 48.02 4.99 38.72
CA GLY A 54 49.02 5.64 37.87
C GLY A 54 48.62 5.72 36.38
N SER A 55 49.50 6.29 35.56
CA SER A 55 49.23 6.80 34.19
C SER A 55 50.04 6.10 33.10
N LYS A 56 49.50 6.05 31.86
CA LYS A 56 50.20 6.06 30.54
C LYS A 56 49.14 6.19 29.43
N ARG A 57 48.91 7.35 28.81
CA ARG A 57 49.66 8.05 27.73
C ARG A 57 49.80 7.30 26.40
N SER A 58 49.36 7.99 25.35
CA SER A 58 49.37 7.62 23.92
C SER A 58 50.43 8.41 23.14
N TYR A 59 50.92 7.85 22.02
CA TYR A 59 51.57 8.58 20.93
C TYR A 59 50.92 8.27 19.57
N ALA A 60 51.27 9.03 18.53
CA ALA A 60 50.49 9.16 17.29
C ALA A 60 51.33 8.96 16.00
N THR A 61 50.61 8.54 14.94
CA THR A 61 50.80 8.80 13.48
C THR A 61 52.17 9.22 12.92
N GLU A 62 52.66 8.49 11.91
CA GLU A 62 52.84 8.92 10.49
C GLU A 62 53.46 7.73 9.65
N PRO A 63 53.85 7.85 8.36
CA PRO A 63 52.95 7.95 7.21
C PRO A 63 53.20 6.86 6.12
N LYS A 64 52.48 6.93 4.98
CA LYS A 64 52.64 6.03 3.82
C LYS A 64 53.75 6.50 2.86
N ALA A 65 54.57 5.57 2.36
CA ALA A 65 55.36 5.72 1.13
C ALA A 65 54.67 5.02 -0.08
N ARG A 66 55.07 5.36 -1.31
CA ARG A 66 54.59 4.77 -2.57
C ARG A 66 55.64 3.83 -3.20
N LEU A 67 55.17 2.78 -3.88
CA LEU A 67 55.62 2.13 -5.14
C LEU A 67 57.10 2.27 -5.60
N PRO A 68 57.72 1.23 -6.24
CA PRO A 68 57.09 0.46 -7.32
C PRO A 68 57.40 -1.06 -7.37
N SER A 69 56.82 -1.69 -8.40
CA SER A 69 56.97 -3.08 -8.85
C SER A 69 58.33 -3.40 -9.47
N LEU A 70 58.79 -4.65 -9.32
CA LEU A 70 59.78 -5.28 -10.23
C LEU A 70 59.71 -6.83 -10.18
N GLU A 71 59.68 -7.40 -11.39
CA GLU A 71 60.16 -8.70 -11.89
C GLU A 71 59.92 -10.07 -11.21
N LEU A 72 59.68 -11.04 -12.11
CA LEU A 72 59.65 -12.47 -11.91
C LEU A 72 61.06 -13.06 -12.06
N LEU A 73 61.48 -13.89 -11.11
CA LEU A 73 62.53 -14.90 -11.31
C LEU A 73 62.10 -16.23 -10.62
N PRO A 74 62.63 -17.39 -11.06
CA PRO A 74 61.93 -18.66 -10.94
C PRO A 74 62.09 -19.38 -9.60
N VAL A 75 61.12 -20.23 -9.28
CA VAL A 75 61.20 -21.21 -8.17
C VAL A 75 61.74 -22.54 -8.72
N PRO A 76 62.66 -23.23 -8.02
CA PRO A 76 63.25 -24.48 -8.52
C PRO A 76 62.26 -25.66 -8.57
N GLU A 77 62.63 -26.64 -9.40
CA GLU A 77 61.94 -27.92 -9.57
C GLU A 77 62.15 -28.82 -8.34
N ASP A 78 61.15 -28.94 -7.45
CA ASP A 78 61.04 -30.08 -6.52
C ASP A 78 59.64 -30.17 -5.86
N SER A 79 58.57 -30.23 -6.66
CA SER A 79 57.22 -30.48 -6.15
C SER A 79 56.29 -31.26 -7.11
N VAL A 80 56.88 -32.10 -7.98
CA VAL A 80 56.11 -32.87 -8.98
C VAL A 80 55.40 -34.09 -8.36
N ALA A 81 55.90 -34.65 -7.27
CA ALA A 81 55.34 -35.85 -6.63
C ALA A 81 53.95 -35.62 -5.99
N THR A 82 53.70 -34.46 -5.37
CA THR A 82 52.45 -34.17 -4.64
C THR A 82 51.27 -33.80 -5.53
N VAL A 83 51.51 -33.31 -6.75
CA VAL A 83 50.45 -32.95 -7.70
C VAL A 83 49.83 -34.19 -8.35
N THR A 84 50.64 -35.22 -8.62
CA THR A 84 50.18 -36.47 -9.28
C THR A 84 49.24 -37.27 -8.38
N ALA A 85 49.55 -37.39 -7.08
CA ALA A 85 48.68 -38.05 -6.10
C ALA A 85 47.32 -37.36 -5.94
N ALA A 86 47.28 -36.01 -5.94
CA ALA A 86 46.05 -35.25 -5.87
C ALA A 86 45.18 -35.40 -7.15
N LYS A 87 45.81 -35.60 -8.31
CA LYS A 87 45.10 -35.80 -9.58
C LYS A 87 44.42 -37.18 -9.64
N MET A 88 45.13 -38.25 -9.23
CA MET A 88 44.57 -39.61 -9.18
C MET A 88 43.41 -39.73 -8.18
N ALA A 89 43.46 -39.05 -7.04
CA ALA A 89 42.35 -39.02 -6.08
C ALA A 89 41.07 -38.37 -6.65
N VAL A 90 41.21 -37.37 -7.53
CA VAL A 90 40.07 -36.69 -8.18
C VAL A 90 39.52 -37.51 -9.36
N GLU A 91 40.33 -38.28 -10.07
CA GLU A 91 39.86 -39.19 -11.12
C GLU A 91 39.18 -40.44 -10.53
N ALA A 92 39.72 -41.03 -9.46
CA ALA A 92 39.08 -42.14 -8.75
C ALA A 92 37.70 -41.77 -8.18
N ALA A 93 37.53 -40.56 -7.65
CA ALA A 93 36.25 -40.06 -7.17
C ALA A 93 35.21 -39.83 -8.29
N ASN A 94 35.66 -39.54 -9.52
CA ASN A 94 34.77 -39.34 -10.67
C ASN A 94 34.35 -40.64 -11.35
N LEU A 95 35.08 -41.74 -11.16
CA LEU A 95 34.71 -43.06 -11.68
C LEU A 95 33.61 -43.74 -10.85
N LEU A 96 33.56 -43.51 -9.53
CA LEU A 96 32.55 -44.12 -8.64
C LEU A 96 31.14 -43.53 -8.71
N PHE A 97 30.92 -42.43 -9.46
CA PHE A 97 29.62 -41.76 -9.58
C PHE A 97 28.96 -41.89 -10.97
N LYS A 98 29.49 -42.76 -11.84
CA LYS A 98 29.13 -42.81 -13.27
C LYS A 98 28.48 -44.11 -13.75
N GLU A 99 28.01 -44.97 -12.86
CA GLU A 99 27.25 -46.19 -13.20
C GLU A 99 26.00 -46.39 -12.33
N ARG A 100 24.84 -46.02 -12.88
CA ARG A 100 23.51 -46.64 -12.65
C ARG A 100 22.43 -45.97 -13.53
N ARG A 101 22.30 -46.47 -14.76
CA ARG A 101 21.03 -46.54 -15.52
C ARG A 101 20.72 -48.04 -15.71
N PRO A 102 19.44 -48.43 -15.78
CA PRO A 102 18.81 -48.66 -17.09
C PRO A 102 17.39 -48.02 -17.16
N TYR A 103 16.78 -47.65 -18.29
CA TYR A 103 16.26 -48.48 -19.41
C TYR A 103 15.41 -49.69 -18.93
N LYS A 104 14.29 -50.11 -19.53
CA LYS A 104 13.16 -49.52 -20.29
C LYS A 104 12.28 -50.73 -20.66
N ASP A 105 10.96 -50.57 -20.59
CA ASP A 105 9.91 -51.28 -21.35
C ASP A 105 9.84 -52.83 -21.38
N VAL A 106 8.88 -53.40 -20.62
CA VAL A 106 7.99 -54.58 -20.89
C VAL A 106 6.86 -54.54 -19.83
N ALA A 107 5.61 -55.04 -20.00
CA ALA A 107 4.58 -54.92 -21.05
C ALA A 107 3.23 -55.47 -20.50
N MET A 108 2.07 -55.09 -21.08
CA MET A 108 0.71 -55.66 -20.85
C MET A 108 0.09 -55.46 -19.43
N HIS A 109 -1.21 -55.24 -19.19
CA HIS A 109 -2.44 -55.05 -20.00
C HIS A 109 -3.48 -54.38 -19.04
N LEU A 110 -4.28 -53.35 -19.38
CA LEU A 110 -5.53 -53.39 -20.18
C LEU A 110 -6.04 -51.94 -20.43
N LEU A 111 -6.45 -51.65 -21.68
CA LEU A 111 -7.58 -50.81 -22.15
C LEU A 111 -7.99 -49.52 -21.39
N GLY A 112 -8.15 -48.35 -22.02
CA GLY A 112 -7.95 -47.97 -23.42
C GLY A 112 -8.45 -46.55 -23.73
N LEU A 113 -7.72 -45.81 -24.58
CA LEU A 113 -8.20 -44.66 -25.35
C LEU A 113 -8.64 -45.13 -26.76
N PRO A 114 -9.37 -44.31 -27.54
CA PRO A 114 -8.72 -43.47 -28.57
C PRO A 114 -9.10 -41.98 -28.45
N ASN A 115 -8.24 -40.99 -28.71
CA ASN A 115 -7.48 -40.61 -29.94
C ASN A 115 -8.38 -40.04 -31.05
N GLY A 116 -7.99 -39.03 -31.86
CA GLY A 116 -6.74 -38.24 -31.98
C GLY A 116 -7.06 -36.80 -32.48
N SER A 117 -6.15 -35.82 -32.37
CA SER A 117 -5.22 -35.34 -33.45
C SER A 117 -5.96 -34.76 -34.68
N ASP A 118 -5.66 -33.57 -35.23
CA ASP A 118 -4.36 -32.90 -35.43
C ASP A 118 -4.38 -31.36 -35.28
N GLY A 119 -3.22 -30.72 -35.51
CA GLY A 119 -3.01 -29.27 -35.42
C GLY A 119 -3.15 -28.47 -36.74
N PRO A 120 -2.36 -27.39 -36.96
CA PRO A 120 -2.86 -26.01 -37.17
C PRO A 120 -2.54 -25.48 -38.62
N PRO A 121 -2.53 -24.15 -38.98
CA PRO A 121 -2.85 -22.90 -38.27
C PRO A 121 -3.62 -21.79 -39.07
N SER A 122 -4.02 -20.71 -38.36
CA SER A 122 -4.08 -19.29 -38.82
C SER A 122 -5.20 -18.72 -39.74
N LEU A 123 -5.38 -17.38 -39.59
CA LEU A 123 -5.85 -16.35 -40.56
C LEU A 123 -7.35 -16.03 -40.80
N ARG A 124 -7.59 -14.69 -40.90
CA ARG A 124 -8.74 -13.93 -41.47
C ARG A 124 -10.06 -13.95 -40.66
N LYS A 125 -10.61 -12.81 -40.21
CA LYS A 125 -11.18 -11.59 -40.87
C LYS A 125 -12.66 -11.72 -41.30
N ARG A 126 -13.51 -10.94 -40.60
CA ARG A 126 -14.67 -10.14 -41.07
C ARG A 126 -15.99 -10.80 -41.57
N ASP A 127 -17.07 -10.21 -41.04
CA ASP A 127 -18.31 -9.74 -41.70
C ASP A 127 -19.47 -10.69 -42.10
N CYS A 128 -20.58 -10.52 -41.35
CA CYS A 128 -21.92 -10.10 -41.81
C CYS A 128 -22.90 -11.02 -42.60
N LYS A 129 -24.21 -10.80 -42.27
CA LYS A 129 -25.47 -10.87 -43.08
C LYS A 129 -26.40 -12.13 -43.07
N ARG A 130 -27.63 -11.86 -42.57
CA ARG A 130 -28.98 -12.09 -43.17
C ARG A 130 -29.63 -13.50 -43.33
N ARG A 131 -30.77 -13.64 -42.62
CA ARG A 131 -32.17 -13.93 -43.06
C ARG A 131 -32.60 -15.24 -43.78
N LEU A 132 -33.66 -15.83 -43.19
CA LEU A 132 -34.91 -16.42 -43.77
C LEU A 132 -34.91 -17.77 -44.52
N THR A 133 -35.71 -18.74 -44.04
CA THR A 133 -36.88 -19.46 -44.65
C THR A 133 -37.21 -20.75 -43.83
N SER A 134 -38.47 -21.07 -43.47
CA SER A 134 -39.47 -22.00 -44.13
C SER A 134 -39.10 -23.52 -44.06
N PRO A 135 -40.02 -24.54 -44.08
CA PRO A 135 -41.47 -24.56 -44.39
C PRO A 135 -42.38 -25.42 -43.44
N LYS A 136 -43.59 -25.82 -43.92
CA LYS A 136 -44.71 -26.54 -43.24
C LYS A 136 -44.77 -28.05 -43.55
N SER A 137 -45.60 -28.81 -42.80
CA SER A 137 -46.03 -30.21 -43.05
C SER A 137 -47.55 -30.42 -42.76
N PRO A 138 -48.22 -31.50 -43.25
CA PRO A 138 -49.64 -31.42 -43.67
C PRO A 138 -50.69 -32.31 -42.96
N LEU A 139 -51.93 -32.23 -43.49
CA LEU A 139 -53.19 -32.92 -43.14
C LEU A 139 -53.24 -34.42 -43.48
N LEU A 140 -54.26 -35.12 -42.92
CA LEU A 140 -54.74 -36.45 -43.30
C LEU A 140 -56.25 -36.41 -43.61
N GLU A 141 -56.71 -37.16 -44.63
CA GLU A 141 -58.11 -37.23 -45.05
C GLU A 141 -58.63 -38.69 -45.20
N LYS A 142 -59.92 -38.87 -44.86
CA LYS A 142 -60.94 -39.76 -45.45
C LYS A 142 -60.72 -41.28 -45.58
N LEU A 143 -61.73 -42.02 -45.12
CA LEU A 143 -62.30 -43.20 -45.80
C LEU A 143 -63.84 -43.16 -45.71
N PRO A 144 -64.59 -43.50 -46.77
CA PRO A 144 -66.04 -43.69 -46.73
C PRO A 144 -66.44 -45.18 -46.77
N GLY A 145 -67.51 -45.53 -46.07
CA GLY A 145 -68.26 -46.77 -46.24
C GLY A 145 -69.74 -46.45 -46.10
N GLY A 146 -70.57 -46.86 -47.05
CA GLY A 146 -72.00 -46.54 -47.06
C GLY A 146 -72.84 -47.80 -47.02
N GLU A 147 -74.02 -47.72 -46.41
CA GLU A 147 -75.12 -48.66 -46.62
C GLU A 147 -76.47 -47.97 -46.35
N ARG A 148 -77.54 -48.51 -46.94
CA ARG A 148 -78.87 -47.88 -46.97
C ARG A 148 -79.69 -48.27 -45.73
N SER A 149 -80.47 -47.34 -45.19
CA SER A 149 -81.55 -47.63 -44.23
C SER A 149 -82.74 -46.69 -44.47
N SER A 150 -83.96 -47.12 -44.16
CA SER A 150 -85.20 -46.54 -44.70
C SER A 150 -85.69 -45.27 -43.97
N PRO A 151 -86.61 -44.48 -44.57
CA PRO A 151 -86.90 -43.11 -44.10
C PRO A 151 -87.64 -42.98 -42.75
N GLN A 152 -88.16 -44.07 -42.19
CA GLN A 152 -89.21 -44.00 -41.15
C GLN A 152 -88.68 -43.87 -39.70
N GLN A 153 -87.36 -43.80 -39.50
CA GLN A 153 -86.74 -43.55 -38.19
C GLN A 153 -86.16 -42.13 -38.01
N GLN A 154 -86.22 -41.26 -39.02
CA GLN A 154 -85.55 -39.94 -38.95
C GLN A 154 -86.30 -38.88 -38.12
N GLU A 155 -87.64 -38.88 -38.08
CA GLU A 155 -88.38 -37.76 -37.48
C GLU A 155 -88.27 -37.70 -35.95
N SER A 156 -88.33 -38.83 -35.25
CA SER A 156 -88.25 -38.87 -33.78
C SER A 156 -86.86 -38.43 -33.27
N ALA A 157 -85.80 -38.69 -34.03
CA ALA A 157 -84.44 -38.25 -33.72
C ALA A 157 -84.20 -36.75 -33.98
N LEU A 158 -85.02 -36.09 -34.80
CA LEU A 158 -84.88 -34.68 -35.12
C LEU A 158 -85.44 -33.77 -34.03
N LEU A 159 -86.56 -34.14 -33.38
CA LEU A 159 -87.20 -33.30 -32.37
C LEU A 159 -86.40 -33.19 -31.05
N SER A 160 -85.77 -34.28 -30.59
CA SER A 160 -84.87 -34.20 -29.41
C SER A 160 -83.69 -33.26 -29.68
N ARG A 161 -83.03 -33.43 -30.84
CA ARG A 161 -81.86 -32.64 -31.26
C ARG A 161 -82.12 -31.14 -31.35
N VAL A 162 -83.36 -30.68 -31.52
CA VAL A 162 -83.69 -29.24 -31.58
C VAL A 162 -83.75 -28.62 -30.18
N LYS A 163 -84.19 -29.37 -29.16
CA LYS A 163 -84.19 -28.88 -27.78
C LYS A 163 -82.76 -28.81 -27.24
N ASP A 164 -81.99 -29.88 -27.43
CA ASP A 164 -80.59 -29.97 -27.00
C ASP A 164 -79.75 -28.82 -27.60
N ARG A 165 -79.86 -28.57 -28.91
CA ARG A 165 -79.17 -27.44 -29.58
C ARG A 165 -79.54 -26.05 -29.05
N ARG A 166 -80.73 -25.88 -28.48
CA ARG A 166 -81.18 -24.59 -27.95
C ARG A 166 -80.65 -24.35 -26.54
N GLU A 167 -80.52 -25.41 -25.75
CA GLU A 167 -79.86 -25.40 -24.45
C GLU A 167 -78.32 -25.27 -24.62
N GLU A 168 -77.70 -26.03 -25.53
CA GLU A 168 -76.29 -25.86 -25.94
C GLU A 168 -75.99 -24.44 -26.43
N GLY A 169 -76.89 -23.83 -27.22
CA GLY A 169 -76.73 -22.46 -27.69
C GLY A 169 -76.82 -21.40 -26.59
N LEU A 170 -77.50 -21.70 -25.48
CA LEU A 170 -77.56 -20.84 -24.30
C LEU A 170 -76.36 -21.05 -23.37
N THR A 171 -75.92 -22.29 -23.16
CA THR A 171 -74.70 -22.57 -22.38
C THR A 171 -73.47 -21.97 -23.06
N LEU A 172 -73.28 -22.17 -24.37
CA LEU A 172 -72.19 -21.55 -25.13
C LEU A 172 -72.22 -20.01 -25.07
N ARG A 173 -73.39 -19.37 -25.09
CA ARG A 173 -73.48 -17.91 -24.93
C ARG A 173 -73.08 -17.46 -23.53
N ASN A 174 -73.52 -18.18 -22.49
CA ASN A 174 -73.17 -17.86 -21.11
C ASN A 174 -71.67 -18.13 -20.84
N GLU A 175 -71.12 -19.23 -21.35
CA GLU A 175 -69.70 -19.55 -21.29
C GLU A 175 -68.85 -18.52 -22.04
N VAL A 176 -69.26 -18.08 -23.23
CA VAL A 176 -68.57 -17.02 -23.97
C VAL A 176 -68.68 -15.67 -23.25
N SER A 177 -69.83 -15.32 -22.65
CA SER A 177 -69.96 -14.10 -21.82
C SER A 177 -69.02 -14.17 -20.62
N LEU A 178 -69.08 -15.26 -19.85
CA LEU A 178 -68.19 -15.50 -18.70
C LEU A 178 -66.72 -15.49 -19.10
N HIS A 179 -66.33 -16.09 -20.23
CA HIS A 179 -64.95 -16.04 -20.71
C HIS A 179 -64.53 -14.62 -21.14
N THR A 180 -65.43 -13.85 -21.76
CA THR A 180 -65.15 -12.47 -22.18
C THR A 180 -65.06 -11.53 -20.97
N GLU A 181 -65.92 -11.71 -19.98
CA GLU A 181 -65.87 -11.04 -18.68
C GLU A 181 -64.58 -11.40 -17.93
N LEU A 182 -64.23 -12.69 -17.83
CA LEU A 182 -62.98 -13.14 -17.20
C LEU A 182 -61.74 -12.60 -17.93
N GLN A 183 -61.75 -12.56 -19.27
CA GLN A 183 -60.67 -11.96 -20.06
C GLN A 183 -60.58 -10.45 -19.86
N SER A 184 -61.71 -9.73 -19.84
CA SER A 184 -61.72 -8.28 -19.60
C SER A 184 -61.26 -7.93 -18.18
N GLN A 185 -61.66 -8.69 -17.16
CA GLN A 185 -61.15 -8.57 -15.79
C GLN A 185 -59.65 -8.86 -15.72
N GLN A 186 -59.16 -9.95 -16.33
CA GLN A 186 -57.73 -10.24 -16.41
C GLN A 186 -56.95 -9.14 -17.15
N GLN A 187 -57.51 -8.55 -18.21
CA GLN A 187 -56.89 -7.48 -18.97
C GLN A 187 -56.86 -6.16 -18.17
N GLN A 188 -57.94 -5.80 -17.47
CA GLN A 188 -57.97 -4.67 -16.54
C GLN A 188 -56.97 -4.84 -15.40
N CYS A 189 -56.91 -6.02 -14.78
CA CYS A 189 -55.90 -6.34 -13.76
C CYS A 189 -54.48 -6.21 -14.32
N ARG A 190 -54.17 -6.79 -15.48
CA ARG A 190 -52.85 -6.66 -16.14
C ARG A 190 -52.48 -5.19 -16.40
N GLN A 191 -53.41 -4.39 -16.90
CA GLN A 191 -53.19 -2.95 -17.12
C GLN A 191 -52.92 -2.20 -15.80
N ARG A 192 -53.69 -2.48 -14.74
CA ARG A 192 -53.52 -1.89 -13.41
C ARG A 192 -52.16 -2.20 -12.78
N PHE A 193 -51.71 -3.46 -12.83
CA PHE A 193 -50.41 -3.86 -12.27
C PHE A 193 -49.21 -3.34 -13.08
N LEU A 194 -49.27 -3.39 -14.42
CA LEU A 194 -48.20 -2.89 -15.29
C LEU A 194 -48.09 -1.36 -15.25
N GLY A 195 -49.22 -0.65 -15.21
CA GLY A 195 -49.29 0.81 -15.10
C GLY A 195 -48.59 1.34 -13.84
N ARG A 196 -48.90 0.77 -12.66
CA ARG A 196 -48.30 1.21 -11.38
C ARG A 196 -46.78 1.27 -11.43
N TRP A 197 -46.14 0.16 -11.80
CA TRP A 197 -44.69 0.06 -11.82
C TRP A 197 -44.03 0.82 -12.97
N HIS A 198 -44.71 0.96 -14.11
CA HIS A 198 -44.22 1.80 -15.21
C HIS A 198 -44.19 3.29 -14.80
N HIS A 199 -45.31 3.81 -14.29
CA HIS A 199 -45.42 5.22 -13.93
C HIS A 199 -44.55 5.59 -12.72
N ILE A 200 -44.51 4.76 -11.66
CA ILE A 200 -43.71 5.09 -10.46
C ILE A 200 -42.20 5.08 -10.74
N ARG A 201 -41.71 4.19 -11.61
CA ARG A 201 -40.31 4.21 -12.10
C ARG A 201 -40.03 5.47 -12.91
N GLY A 202 -40.93 5.84 -13.83
CA GLY A 202 -40.80 7.03 -14.66
C GLY A 202 -40.84 8.35 -13.87
N PHE A 203 -41.59 8.36 -12.75
CA PHE A 203 -41.57 9.46 -11.78
C PHE A 203 -40.27 9.48 -10.96
N TYR A 204 -39.87 8.35 -10.37
CA TYR A 204 -38.66 8.21 -9.57
C TYR A 204 -37.40 8.64 -10.33
N ALA A 205 -37.27 8.22 -11.60
CA ALA A 205 -36.17 8.62 -12.47
C ALA A 205 -36.06 10.15 -12.58
N VAL A 206 -37.14 10.82 -12.99
CA VAL A 206 -37.16 12.29 -13.14
C VAL A 206 -36.86 13.01 -11.83
N VAL A 207 -37.45 12.59 -10.70
CA VAL A 207 -37.16 13.23 -9.40
C VAL A 207 -35.72 12.98 -8.97
N SER A 208 -35.16 11.80 -9.23
CA SER A 208 -33.75 11.51 -8.94
C SER A 208 -32.78 12.35 -9.79
N GLU A 209 -33.09 12.57 -11.06
CA GLU A 209 -32.31 13.42 -11.98
C GLU A 209 -32.41 14.90 -11.61
N THR A 210 -33.61 15.43 -11.37
CA THR A 210 -33.79 16.84 -11.01
C THR A 210 -33.17 17.18 -9.66
N THR A 211 -33.35 16.34 -8.64
CA THR A 211 -32.75 16.58 -7.31
C THR A 211 -31.22 16.40 -7.31
N THR A 212 -30.66 15.54 -8.16
CA THR A 212 -29.19 15.44 -8.31
C THR A 212 -28.62 16.62 -9.08
N ALA A 213 -29.27 17.07 -10.16
CA ALA A 213 -28.90 18.27 -10.89
C ALA A 213 -28.97 19.53 -10.00
N GLN A 214 -30.03 19.69 -9.21
CA GLN A 214 -30.18 20.80 -8.26
C GLN A 214 -29.08 20.82 -7.18
N ARG A 215 -28.68 19.64 -6.67
CA ARG A 215 -27.54 19.53 -5.74
C ARG A 215 -26.21 19.88 -6.39
N GLN A 216 -25.96 19.43 -7.61
CA GLN A 216 -24.76 19.79 -8.36
C GLN A 216 -24.71 21.30 -8.64
N ALA A 217 -25.81 21.90 -9.06
CA ALA A 217 -25.94 23.34 -9.25
C ALA A 217 -25.71 24.11 -7.93
N SER A 218 -26.26 23.65 -6.81
CA SER A 218 -26.04 24.24 -5.49
C SER A 218 -24.56 24.18 -5.07
N MET A 219 -23.88 23.05 -5.27
CA MET A 219 -22.45 22.92 -4.96
C MET A 219 -21.55 23.79 -5.85
N LEU A 220 -21.95 24.03 -7.10
CA LEU A 220 -21.24 24.92 -8.03
C LEU A 220 -21.52 26.42 -7.75
N SER A 221 -22.69 26.74 -7.18
CA SER A 221 -23.08 28.10 -6.81
C SER A 221 -22.35 28.62 -5.56
N THR A 222 -21.97 27.73 -4.64
CA THR A 222 -21.20 28.08 -3.43
C THR A 222 -19.71 28.36 -3.72
N LYS A 223 -19.43 29.43 -4.47
CA LYS A 223 -18.11 30.10 -4.41
C LYS A 223 -18.00 30.86 -3.08
N PRO A 224 -16.92 30.70 -2.31
CA PRO A 224 -16.76 31.43 -1.05
C PRO A 224 -16.48 32.91 -1.31
N LYS A 225 -17.47 33.77 -1.08
CA LYS A 225 -17.22 35.20 -0.86
C LYS A 225 -16.51 35.36 0.48
N LEU A 226 -15.20 35.55 0.46
CA LEU A 226 -14.42 36.00 1.61
C LEU A 226 -14.78 37.46 1.92
N SER A 227 -15.75 37.68 2.82
CA SER A 227 -15.94 38.99 3.46
C SER A 227 -15.09 39.06 4.73
N LEU A 228 -14.07 39.91 4.72
CA LEU A 228 -13.21 40.16 5.87
C LEU A 228 -13.91 41.16 6.81
N SER A 229 -14.48 40.72 7.94
CA SER A 229 -14.95 41.58 9.04
C SER A 229 -15.28 40.76 10.30
N GLY A 230 -14.91 41.27 11.47
CA GLY A 230 -15.39 40.79 12.77
C GLY A 230 -14.39 40.00 13.64
N LEU A 231 -13.62 40.71 14.47
CA LEU A 231 -13.07 40.13 15.70
C LEU A 231 -14.21 39.86 16.69
N ALA A 232 -14.20 38.71 17.39
CA ALA A 232 -14.15 38.65 18.86
C ALA A 232 -14.29 37.22 19.42
N THR A 233 -13.64 36.99 20.57
CA THR A 233 -13.90 35.96 21.59
C THR A 233 -13.86 34.46 21.22
N SER A 234 -12.84 33.78 21.75
CA SER A 234 -12.84 32.35 22.05
C SER A 234 -13.33 32.11 23.49
N PRO A 235 -13.86 30.93 23.82
CA PRO A 235 -13.06 30.02 24.64
C PRO A 235 -12.94 28.59 24.06
N ALA A 236 -12.00 27.82 24.62
CA ALA A 236 -11.56 26.50 24.17
C ALA A 236 -12.07 25.36 25.10
N PRO A 237 -11.61 24.10 25.00
CA PRO A 237 -11.20 23.31 23.83
C PRO A 237 -11.98 21.98 23.71
N ALA A 238 -12.26 21.51 22.48
CA ALA A 238 -12.75 20.14 22.23
C ALA A 238 -11.67 19.25 21.57
N ALA A 239 -11.75 17.94 21.82
CA ALA A 239 -10.63 17.02 21.62
C ALA A 239 -10.32 16.62 20.15
N SER A 240 -9.02 16.51 19.87
CA SER A 240 -8.39 15.63 18.87
C SER A 240 -9.10 15.41 17.52
N SER A 241 -8.67 16.17 16.51
CA SER A 241 -8.98 15.91 15.10
C SER A 241 -8.40 14.56 14.62
N SER A 242 -9.25 13.57 14.40
CA SER A 242 -8.92 12.40 13.57
C SER A 242 -9.04 12.76 12.09
N SER A 243 -8.02 12.48 11.28
CA SER A 243 -8.11 12.65 9.82
C SER A 243 -9.26 11.81 9.23
N PRO A 244 -10.02 12.31 8.24
CA PRO A 244 -11.11 11.55 7.66
C PRO A 244 -10.57 10.28 6.97
N GLN A 245 -10.88 9.12 7.54
CA GLN A 245 -10.84 7.88 6.77
C GLN A 245 -12.03 7.88 5.80
N PRO A 246 -11.86 7.41 4.55
CA PRO A 246 -13.00 7.14 3.70
C PRO A 246 -13.87 6.06 4.35
N ALA A 247 -15.12 6.40 4.65
CA ALA A 247 -16.08 5.49 5.26
C ALA A 247 -16.35 4.28 4.34
N PRO A 248 -16.68 3.10 4.91
CA PRO A 248 -17.09 1.95 4.10
C PRO A 248 -18.37 2.26 3.31
N LEU A 249 -18.43 1.80 2.05
CA LEU A 249 -19.41 2.16 1.02
C LEU A 249 -20.89 1.78 1.29
N HIS A 250 -21.25 1.38 2.51
CA HIS A 250 -22.65 1.14 2.91
C HIS A 250 -23.41 2.44 3.26
N THR A 251 -22.75 3.60 3.19
CA THR A 251 -23.39 4.93 3.18
C THR A 251 -23.38 5.57 1.79
N LEU A 252 -23.82 4.81 0.76
CA LEU A 252 -24.59 5.47 -0.29
C LEU A 252 -25.89 5.94 0.36
N THR A 253 -25.89 7.21 0.77
CA THR A 253 -27.00 7.86 1.46
C THR A 253 -28.20 7.93 0.53
N ALA A 254 -29.05 6.90 0.60
CA ALA A 254 -30.28 6.80 -0.16
C ALA A 254 -31.16 8.04 0.07
N MET A 255 -31.93 8.40 -0.96
CA MET A 255 -32.17 9.78 -1.34
C MET A 255 -32.87 10.60 -0.25
N PRO A 256 -32.23 11.67 0.28
CA PRO A 256 -32.85 12.51 1.31
C PRO A 256 -34.22 13.09 0.93
N TRP A 257 -34.46 13.37 -0.36
CA TRP A 257 -35.76 13.88 -0.82
C TRP A 257 -36.92 12.93 -0.51
N LEU A 258 -36.68 11.61 -0.48
CA LEU A 258 -37.72 10.64 -0.16
C LEU A 258 -38.08 10.66 1.33
N ILE A 259 -37.14 11.05 2.20
CA ILE A 259 -37.40 11.27 3.63
C ILE A 259 -38.27 12.51 3.81
N ASP A 260 -38.01 13.57 3.05
CA ASP A 260 -38.80 14.80 3.09
C ASP A 260 -40.21 14.58 2.50
N VAL A 261 -40.33 13.86 1.37
CA VAL A 261 -41.64 13.40 0.84
C VAL A 261 -42.42 12.57 1.86
N ALA A 262 -41.77 11.59 2.52
CA ALA A 262 -42.42 10.79 3.55
C ALA A 262 -42.76 11.61 4.81
N ARG A 263 -42.08 12.74 5.08
CA ARG A 263 -42.43 13.65 6.17
C ARG A 263 -43.67 14.47 5.81
N GLU A 264 -43.67 15.14 4.66
CA GLU A 264 -44.78 15.97 4.21
C GLU A 264 -46.07 15.16 4.02
N LEU A 265 -46.00 13.95 3.45
CA LEU A 265 -47.19 13.10 3.31
C LEU A 265 -47.78 12.64 4.67
N ARG A 266 -46.94 12.42 5.68
CA ARG A 266 -47.40 12.04 7.05
C ARG A 266 -47.85 13.24 7.89
N GLN A 267 -47.36 14.44 7.62
CA GLN A 267 -47.71 15.66 8.37
C GLN A 267 -48.87 16.43 7.72
N GLY A 268 -49.00 16.37 6.39
CA GLY A 268 -50.00 17.12 5.63
C GLY A 268 -51.40 16.51 5.60
N PHE A 269 -51.57 15.23 5.98
CA PHE A 269 -52.86 14.54 5.93
C PHE A 269 -53.23 13.89 7.26
N ALA A 270 -54.45 14.17 7.73
CA ALA A 270 -55.04 13.53 8.91
C ALA A 270 -55.45 12.06 8.65
N THR A 271 -55.57 11.66 7.38
CA THR A 271 -55.95 10.31 6.93
C THR A 271 -55.00 9.81 5.85
N HIS A 272 -54.78 8.50 5.77
CA HIS A 272 -53.94 7.88 4.73
C HIS A 272 -54.53 7.96 3.32
N HIS A 273 -55.85 8.16 3.21
CA HIS A 273 -56.54 8.43 1.95
C HIS A 273 -56.51 9.93 1.63
N ALA A 274 -55.81 10.30 0.56
CA ALA A 274 -55.69 11.68 0.10
C ALA A 274 -56.17 11.83 -1.36
N THR A 275 -56.66 13.00 -1.73
CA THR A 275 -57.07 13.30 -3.11
C THR A 275 -55.85 13.55 -4.01
N ILE A 276 -56.04 13.44 -5.33
CA ILE A 276 -54.95 13.67 -6.32
C ILE A 276 -54.39 15.10 -6.21
N SER A 277 -55.23 16.11 -5.97
CA SER A 277 -54.81 17.51 -5.81
C SER A 277 -54.01 17.72 -4.51
N GLN A 278 -54.44 17.09 -3.41
CA GLN A 278 -53.72 17.07 -2.14
C GLN A 278 -52.31 16.46 -2.29
N LEU A 279 -52.22 15.28 -2.91
CA LEU A 279 -50.95 14.58 -3.11
C LEU A 279 -49.97 15.36 -4.01
N LYS A 280 -50.47 16.03 -5.06
CA LYS A 280 -49.66 16.95 -5.86
C LYS A 280 -49.11 18.11 -5.04
N SER A 281 -49.94 18.74 -4.21
CA SER A 281 -49.52 19.87 -3.37
C SER A 281 -48.39 19.45 -2.41
N ALA A 282 -48.57 18.33 -1.70
CA ALA A 282 -47.57 17.80 -0.77
C ALA A 282 -46.24 17.42 -1.46
N LEU A 283 -46.28 16.82 -2.66
CA LEU A 283 -45.06 16.50 -3.42
C LEU A 283 -44.35 17.76 -3.96
N THR A 284 -45.10 18.78 -4.38
CA THR A 284 -44.55 20.11 -4.77
C THR A 284 -43.76 20.70 -3.60
N ALA A 285 -44.39 20.74 -2.41
CA ALA A 285 -43.77 21.28 -1.20
C ALA A 285 -42.53 20.49 -0.77
N ALA A 286 -42.63 19.17 -0.70
CA ALA A 286 -41.55 18.28 -0.26
C ALA A 286 -40.31 18.36 -1.15
N LEU A 287 -40.51 18.38 -2.48
CA LEU A 287 -39.42 18.34 -3.44
C LEU A 287 -38.84 19.73 -3.73
N ARG A 288 -39.51 20.81 -3.30
CA ARG A 288 -39.20 22.20 -3.67
C ARG A 288 -39.00 22.40 -5.18
N LEU A 289 -39.77 21.63 -5.95
CA LEU A 289 -39.81 21.72 -7.39
C LEU A 289 -40.92 22.71 -7.75
N ASP A 290 -40.56 23.82 -8.39
CA ASP A 290 -41.51 24.46 -9.28
C ASP A 290 -41.98 23.41 -10.29
N LEU A 291 -43.29 23.15 -10.32
CA LEU A 291 -43.90 22.09 -11.13
C LEU A 291 -44.57 22.59 -12.44
N PRO A 292 -44.17 23.69 -13.12
CA PRO A 292 -44.90 24.24 -14.26
C PRO A 292 -44.76 23.39 -15.55
N SER A 293 -43.88 22.39 -15.57
CA SER A 293 -43.79 21.45 -16.69
C SER A 293 -45.06 20.57 -16.72
N LYS A 294 -45.87 20.75 -17.77
CA LYS A 294 -47.05 19.89 -18.04
C LYS A 294 -46.70 18.39 -18.06
N SER A 295 -45.46 18.05 -18.42
CA SER A 295 -44.95 16.68 -18.46
C SER A 295 -44.86 16.03 -17.06
N THR A 296 -44.39 16.76 -16.04
CA THR A 296 -44.23 16.22 -14.68
C THR A 296 -45.57 16.11 -13.95
N SER A 297 -46.50 17.06 -14.12
CA SER A 297 -47.87 16.88 -13.61
C SER A 297 -48.56 15.68 -14.26
N GLY A 298 -48.49 15.53 -15.58
CA GLY A 298 -49.13 14.42 -16.28
C GLY A 298 -48.58 13.04 -15.88
N ARG A 299 -47.28 12.94 -15.57
CA ARG A 299 -46.70 11.71 -14.99
C ARG A 299 -47.18 11.43 -13.58
N LEU A 300 -47.33 12.47 -12.74
CA LEU A 300 -47.91 12.33 -11.40
C LEU A 300 -49.37 11.88 -11.46
N ASP A 301 -50.18 12.46 -12.35
CA ASP A 301 -51.56 12.00 -12.58
C ASP A 301 -51.59 10.51 -12.97
N ALA A 302 -50.72 10.07 -13.88
CA ALA A 302 -50.63 8.66 -14.26
C ALA A 302 -50.19 7.73 -13.11
N VAL A 303 -49.30 8.18 -12.22
CA VAL A 303 -48.98 7.45 -10.97
C VAL A 303 -50.22 7.34 -10.09
N PHE A 304 -50.88 8.45 -9.77
CA PHE A 304 -52.00 8.45 -8.84
C PHE A 304 -53.20 7.65 -9.35
N GLN A 305 -53.53 7.76 -10.64
CA GLN A 305 -54.59 6.94 -11.24
C GLN A 305 -54.25 5.45 -11.21
N ALA A 306 -53.00 5.06 -11.42
CA ALA A 306 -52.59 3.66 -11.35
C ALA A 306 -52.66 3.06 -9.94
N PHE A 307 -52.47 3.88 -8.89
CA PHE A 307 -52.59 3.46 -7.48
C PHE A 307 -54.02 3.54 -6.91
N LYS A 308 -55.04 3.86 -7.72
CA LYS A 308 -56.43 3.69 -7.31
C LYS A 308 -56.81 2.21 -7.21
N HIS A 309 -57.62 1.89 -6.19
CA HIS A 309 -58.15 0.54 -6.01
C HIS A 309 -59.49 0.32 -6.71
N GLU A 310 -60.33 1.35 -6.72
CA GLU A 310 -61.62 1.39 -7.40
C GLU A 310 -61.58 2.54 -8.43
N PRO A 311 -62.13 2.36 -9.64
CA PRO A 311 -62.10 3.40 -10.68
C PRO A 311 -62.88 4.66 -10.27
N GLU A 312 -63.92 4.50 -9.46
CA GLU A 312 -64.80 5.56 -8.96
C GLU A 312 -64.22 6.29 -7.73
N ALA A 313 -63.21 5.73 -7.07
CA ALA A 313 -62.61 6.35 -5.89
C ALA A 313 -61.89 7.67 -6.25
N SER A 314 -62.20 8.72 -5.50
CA SER A 314 -61.57 10.05 -5.60
C SER A 314 -60.25 10.16 -4.82
N THR A 315 -59.94 9.17 -3.98
CA THR A 315 -58.78 9.15 -3.08
C THR A 315 -57.82 8.00 -3.40
N VAL A 316 -56.56 8.16 -2.98
CA VAL A 316 -55.48 7.18 -3.12
C VAL A 316 -54.80 7.01 -1.76
N ASP A 317 -54.41 5.78 -1.41
CA ASP A 317 -53.64 5.49 -0.20
C ASP A 317 -52.15 5.80 -0.46
N TYR A 318 -51.62 6.87 0.16
CA TYR A 318 -50.24 7.28 -0.10
C TYR A 318 -49.20 6.31 0.48
N ARG A 319 -49.59 5.43 1.42
CA ARG A 319 -48.70 4.46 2.06
C ARG A 319 -48.17 3.43 1.05
N GLU A 320 -48.99 3.04 0.06
CA GLU A 320 -48.58 2.18 -1.05
C GLU A 320 -47.57 2.86 -1.97
N ILE A 321 -47.77 4.15 -2.27
CA ILE A 321 -46.87 4.94 -3.11
C ILE A 321 -45.50 5.09 -2.43
N LEU A 322 -45.48 5.44 -1.13
CA LEU A 322 -44.25 5.48 -0.34
C LEU A 322 -43.55 4.13 -0.28
N SER A 323 -44.31 3.06 -0.04
CA SER A 323 -43.79 1.69 0.03
C SER A 323 -43.19 1.23 -1.31
N ALA A 324 -43.78 1.61 -2.45
CA ALA A 324 -43.23 1.38 -3.79
C ALA A 324 -42.00 2.25 -4.08
N LEU A 325 -41.97 3.51 -3.64
CA LEU A 325 -40.78 4.38 -3.77
C LEU A 325 -39.60 3.86 -2.93
N PHE A 326 -39.85 3.30 -1.74
CA PHE A 326 -38.81 2.64 -0.97
C PHE A 326 -38.25 1.41 -1.69
N VAL A 327 -39.01 0.68 -2.51
CA VAL A 327 -38.43 -0.40 -3.34
C VAL A 327 -37.42 0.14 -4.34
N LEU A 328 -37.63 1.33 -4.89
CA LEU A 328 -36.70 1.92 -5.86
C LEU A 328 -35.45 2.53 -5.20
N ASP A 329 -35.59 3.15 -4.02
CA ASP A 329 -34.51 3.84 -3.29
C ASP A 329 -33.73 2.94 -2.31
N ARG A 330 -34.42 2.04 -1.59
CA ARG A 330 -33.92 1.41 -0.34
C ARG A 330 -33.70 -0.09 -0.41
N TRP A 331 -33.93 -0.74 -1.54
CA TRP A 331 -33.86 -2.20 -1.66
C TRP A 331 -32.51 -2.81 -1.21
N GLN A 332 -31.40 -2.08 -1.33
CA GLN A 332 -30.07 -2.50 -0.86
C GLN A 332 -29.99 -2.71 0.66
N GLU A 333 -30.93 -2.16 1.44
CA GLU A 333 -31.02 -2.37 2.88
C GLU A 333 -31.45 -3.81 3.26
N GLY A 334 -31.99 -4.56 2.29
CA GLY A 334 -32.39 -5.97 2.43
C GLY A 334 -33.88 -6.15 2.74
N GLU A 335 -34.42 -7.31 2.34
CA GLU A 335 -35.83 -7.65 2.39
C GLU A 335 -36.47 -7.45 3.78
N ARG A 336 -35.79 -7.82 4.87
CA ARG A 336 -36.28 -7.63 6.24
C ARG A 336 -36.46 -6.15 6.60
N LYS A 337 -35.54 -5.27 6.18
CA LYS A 337 -35.64 -3.82 6.44
C LYS A 337 -36.69 -3.16 5.53
N MET A 338 -36.83 -3.63 4.29
CA MET A 338 -37.89 -3.19 3.37
C MET A 338 -39.28 -3.49 3.94
N VAL A 339 -39.52 -4.73 4.35
CA VAL A 339 -40.80 -5.14 4.98
C VAL A 339 -41.02 -4.40 6.30
N LYS A 340 -39.96 -4.14 7.10
CA LYS A 340 -40.07 -3.31 8.31
C LYS A 340 -40.53 -1.87 8.00
N ARG A 341 -40.00 -1.25 6.94
CA ARG A 341 -40.44 0.09 6.52
C ARG A 341 -41.91 0.08 6.11
N TRP A 342 -42.35 -0.91 5.31
CA TRP A 342 -43.77 -1.04 4.98
C TRP A 342 -44.64 -1.22 6.22
N PHE A 343 -44.24 -2.10 7.15
CA PHE A 343 -44.93 -2.26 8.43
C PHE A 343 -45.05 -0.93 9.17
N GLN A 344 -43.99 -0.12 9.20
CA GLN A 344 -43.99 1.21 9.82
C GLN A 344 -44.87 2.25 9.09
N GLU A 345 -45.03 2.20 7.77
CA GLU A 345 -45.96 3.10 7.05
C GLU A 345 -47.43 2.72 7.27
N PHE A 346 -47.73 1.43 7.43
CA PHE A 346 -49.10 0.93 7.62
C PHE A 346 -49.50 0.81 9.11
N ALA A 347 -48.55 0.92 10.04
CA ALA A 347 -48.82 0.73 11.46
C ALA A 347 -49.33 1.99 12.17
N PHE A 348 -50.19 1.76 13.16
CA PHE A 348 -50.66 2.75 14.12
C PHE A 348 -50.15 2.41 15.54
N PRO A 349 -49.99 3.41 16.42
CA PRO A 349 -49.64 3.17 17.82
C PRO A 349 -50.84 2.61 18.60
N LEU A 350 -50.63 1.51 19.34
CA LEU A 350 -51.62 0.98 20.27
C LEU A 350 -51.67 1.87 21.54
N ALA A 351 -52.67 2.75 21.62
CA ALA A 351 -52.78 3.76 22.67
C ALA A 351 -53.02 3.21 24.09
N GLU A 352 -53.65 2.04 24.23
CA GLU A 352 -54.37 1.67 25.46
C GLU A 352 -53.54 1.22 26.66
N ASN A 353 -52.20 1.09 26.57
CA ASN A 353 -51.39 0.61 27.70
C ASN A 353 -49.97 1.23 27.85
N SER A 354 -49.65 2.33 27.16
CA SER A 354 -48.31 2.94 27.27
C SER A 354 -48.23 3.95 28.43
N ARG A 355 -47.89 3.46 29.63
CA ARG A 355 -47.51 4.32 30.79
C ARG A 355 -46.06 4.84 30.72
N CYS A 356 -45.29 4.43 29.72
CA CYS A 356 -43.87 4.73 29.59
C CYS A 356 -43.60 5.46 28.26
N ILE A 357 -43.12 6.71 28.33
CA ILE A 357 -42.70 7.49 27.17
C ILE A 357 -41.48 6.79 26.52
N GLY A 358 -41.74 5.98 25.49
CA GLY A 358 -40.71 5.23 24.74
C GLY A 358 -41.21 3.93 24.10
N ASP A 359 -42.15 3.23 24.74
CA ASP A 359 -42.68 1.94 24.25
C ASP A 359 -44.05 2.11 23.57
N THR A 360 -44.06 2.68 22.37
CA THR A 360 -45.22 2.64 21.47
C THR A 360 -45.23 1.31 20.71
N LYS A 361 -46.01 0.34 21.20
CA LYS A 361 -46.25 -0.91 20.47
C LYS A 361 -47.02 -0.61 19.18
N MET A 362 -46.39 -0.86 18.04
CA MET A 362 -46.96 -0.63 16.72
C MET A 362 -47.75 -1.86 16.24
N ALA A 363 -48.90 -1.64 15.60
CA ALA A 363 -49.71 -2.68 14.99
C ALA A 363 -50.28 -2.25 13.64
N VAL A 364 -50.56 -3.20 12.75
CA VAL A 364 -51.18 -2.98 11.43
C VAL A 364 -52.58 -3.58 11.43
N HIS A 365 -53.60 -2.87 10.93
CA HIS A 365 -54.96 -3.44 10.83
C HIS A 365 -55.01 -4.60 9.81
N GLY A 366 -55.84 -5.61 10.05
CA GLY A 366 -56.01 -6.74 9.11
C GLY A 366 -56.36 -6.28 7.68
N LYS A 367 -57.25 -5.29 7.54
CA LYS A 367 -57.62 -4.67 6.24
C LYS A 367 -56.46 -4.03 5.47
N ASP A 368 -55.44 -3.55 6.20
CA ASP A 368 -54.27 -2.89 5.62
C ASP A 368 -53.13 -3.89 5.33
N LEU A 369 -53.12 -5.05 6.00
CA LEU A 369 -52.09 -6.07 5.90
C LEU A 369 -51.98 -6.66 4.48
N GLN A 370 -53.12 -6.89 3.82
CA GLN A 370 -53.17 -7.30 2.42
C GLN A 370 -52.55 -6.25 1.49
N ARG A 371 -52.88 -4.96 1.69
CA ARG A 371 -52.33 -3.86 0.89
C ARG A 371 -50.82 -3.74 1.07
N MET A 372 -50.35 -3.79 2.31
CA MET A 372 -48.93 -3.75 2.68
C MET A 372 -48.12 -4.84 1.98
N ILE A 373 -48.56 -6.10 2.07
CA ILE A 373 -47.82 -7.25 1.50
C ILE A 373 -47.89 -7.25 -0.04
N LEU A 374 -49.05 -6.92 -0.63
CA LEU A 374 -49.24 -6.92 -2.08
C LEU A 374 -48.70 -5.66 -2.78
N THR A 375 -48.12 -4.69 -2.06
CA THR A 375 -47.56 -3.46 -2.66
C THR A 375 -46.44 -3.76 -3.67
N ALA A 376 -45.63 -4.81 -3.43
CA ALA A 376 -44.56 -5.20 -4.35
C ALA A 376 -45.01 -6.00 -5.59
N CYS A 377 -46.27 -6.46 -5.61
CA CYS A 377 -46.80 -7.20 -6.74
C CYS A 377 -46.90 -6.30 -7.98
N GLY A 378 -46.49 -6.83 -9.14
CA GLY A 378 -46.63 -6.15 -10.43
C GLY A 378 -47.16 -7.05 -11.53
N ASP A 379 -47.76 -8.18 -11.16
CA ASP A 379 -48.58 -9.06 -12.00
C ASP A 379 -49.44 -9.97 -11.10
N GLU A 380 -50.47 -10.58 -11.68
CA GLU A 380 -51.40 -11.50 -11.01
C GLU A 380 -50.70 -12.77 -10.48
N ALA A 381 -49.56 -13.16 -11.07
CA ALA A 381 -48.79 -14.32 -10.64
C ALA A 381 -47.95 -14.03 -9.38
N ASP A 382 -47.45 -12.79 -9.23
CA ASP A 382 -46.87 -12.29 -7.98
C ASP A 382 -47.92 -12.24 -6.86
N GLU A 383 -49.13 -11.76 -7.14
CA GLU A 383 -50.23 -11.77 -6.17
C GLU A 383 -50.59 -13.21 -5.74
N LYS A 384 -50.80 -14.13 -6.69
CA LYS A 384 -51.07 -15.54 -6.42
C LYS A 384 -49.98 -16.21 -5.57
N ARG A 385 -48.72 -15.76 -5.65
CA ARG A 385 -47.61 -16.25 -4.80
C ARG A 385 -47.63 -15.70 -3.37
N LEU A 386 -48.12 -14.46 -3.15
CA LEU A 386 -48.17 -13.87 -1.82
C LEU A 386 -49.50 -14.09 -1.09
N LYS A 387 -50.59 -14.32 -1.82
CA LYS A 387 -51.94 -14.51 -1.27
C LYS A 387 -52.04 -15.56 -0.16
N PRO A 388 -51.36 -16.74 -0.21
CA PRO A 388 -51.38 -17.72 0.88
C PRO A 388 -50.83 -17.17 2.21
N PHE A 389 -49.70 -16.45 2.17
CA PHE A 389 -49.13 -15.83 3.37
C PHE A 389 -50.02 -14.72 3.92
N VAL A 390 -50.76 -14.01 3.05
CA VAL A 390 -51.75 -13.01 3.48
C VAL A 390 -52.95 -13.69 4.16
N THR A 391 -53.46 -14.80 3.64
CA THR A 391 -54.58 -15.52 4.26
C THR A 391 -54.18 -16.12 5.62
N GLU A 392 -53.02 -16.77 5.71
CA GLU A 392 -52.49 -17.29 6.98
C GLU A 392 -52.30 -16.17 8.02
N LEU A 393 -51.76 -15.02 7.62
CA LEU A 393 -51.60 -13.87 8.50
C LEU A 393 -52.94 -13.25 8.94
N LEU A 394 -53.96 -13.26 8.08
CA LEU A 394 -55.32 -12.82 8.44
C LEU A 394 -56.01 -13.80 9.39
N GLU A 395 -55.75 -15.10 9.28
CA GLU A 395 -56.18 -16.11 10.25
C GLU A 395 -55.50 -15.93 11.62
N VAL A 396 -54.20 -15.61 11.63
CA VAL A 396 -53.49 -15.25 12.88
C VAL A 396 -54.08 -13.98 13.52
N VAL A 397 -54.57 -13.03 12.73
CA VAL A 397 -55.28 -11.84 13.23
C VAL A 397 -56.68 -12.18 13.75
N SER A 398 -57.46 -13.02 13.05
CA SER A 398 -58.82 -13.37 13.49
C SER A 398 -58.84 -14.28 14.73
N GLN A 399 -57.77 -15.03 14.98
CA GLN A 399 -57.58 -15.82 16.21
C GLN A 399 -57.21 -14.97 17.43
N GLN A 400 -56.86 -13.69 17.29
CA GLN A 400 -56.58 -12.80 18.42
C GLN A 400 -57.86 -12.13 18.94
N GLU A 401 -58.37 -12.64 20.07
CA GLU A 401 -59.63 -12.21 20.75
C GLU A 401 -59.74 -10.70 21.08
N ARG A 402 -58.67 -9.90 20.91
CA ARG A 402 -58.59 -8.49 21.35
C ARG A 402 -58.46 -7.47 20.21
N GLY A 403 -58.65 -7.87 18.95
CA GLY A 403 -58.95 -6.93 17.87
C GLY A 403 -58.32 -7.26 16.52
N ASN A 404 -58.90 -6.69 15.45
CA ASN A 404 -58.50 -6.91 14.05
C ASN A 404 -57.17 -6.20 13.67
N TYR A 405 -56.10 -6.45 14.42
CA TYR A 405 -54.77 -5.89 14.18
C TYR A 405 -53.65 -6.90 14.47
N LEU A 406 -52.51 -6.75 13.79
CA LEU A 406 -51.32 -7.56 13.97
C LEU A 406 -50.20 -6.72 14.60
N SER A 407 -49.67 -7.13 15.75
CA SER A 407 -48.53 -6.45 16.39
C SER A 407 -47.21 -6.69 15.66
N GLU A 408 -46.27 -5.74 15.73
CA GLU A 408 -44.94 -5.89 15.10
C GLU A 408 -44.23 -7.18 15.54
N MET A 409 -44.33 -7.54 16.82
CA MET A 409 -43.72 -8.76 17.35
C MET A 409 -44.32 -10.02 16.71
N ALA A 410 -45.67 -10.12 16.66
CA ALA A 410 -46.34 -11.27 16.05
C ALA A 410 -46.04 -11.40 14.56
N PHE A 411 -45.98 -10.28 13.84
CA PHE A 411 -45.57 -10.26 12.43
C PHE A 411 -44.14 -10.79 12.22
N TRP A 412 -43.17 -10.39 13.05
CA TRP A 412 -41.80 -10.92 12.94
C TRP A 412 -41.69 -12.38 13.34
N THR A 413 -42.42 -12.84 14.37
CA THR A 413 -42.47 -14.27 14.73
C THR A 413 -43.02 -15.13 13.58
N TYR A 414 -44.04 -14.65 12.86
CA TYR A 414 -44.52 -15.31 11.65
C TYR A 414 -43.48 -15.24 10.51
N ALA A 415 -42.88 -14.08 10.24
CA ALA A 415 -41.92 -13.92 9.15
C ALA A 415 -40.61 -14.72 9.36
N ASP A 416 -40.15 -14.86 10.61
CA ASP A 416 -38.98 -15.68 10.96
C ASP A 416 -39.29 -17.19 10.93
N SER A 417 -40.55 -17.62 11.13
CA SER A 417 -40.98 -19.00 10.91
C SER A 417 -41.30 -19.34 9.45
N HIS A 418 -41.63 -18.35 8.62
CA HIS A 418 -41.97 -18.50 7.20
C HIS A 418 -40.98 -17.76 6.28
N PRO A 419 -39.70 -18.19 6.18
CA PRO A 419 -38.67 -17.49 5.41
C PRO A 419 -39.01 -17.33 3.91
N LYS A 420 -39.88 -18.21 3.37
CA LYS A 420 -40.42 -18.12 2.00
C LYS A 420 -41.18 -16.81 1.73
N LEU A 421 -41.78 -16.18 2.76
CA LEU A 421 -42.42 -14.87 2.62
C LEU A 421 -41.36 -13.81 2.24
N LEU A 422 -40.28 -13.73 3.00
CA LEU A 422 -39.20 -12.75 2.76
C LEU A 422 -38.48 -13.02 1.44
N GLU A 423 -38.27 -14.29 1.08
CA GLU A 423 -37.72 -14.67 -0.24
C GLU A 423 -38.65 -14.27 -1.40
N THR A 424 -39.96 -14.51 -1.26
CA THR A 424 -40.96 -14.11 -2.26
C THR A 424 -40.98 -12.59 -2.42
N VAL A 425 -41.06 -11.84 -1.32
CA VAL A 425 -40.99 -10.37 -1.33
C VAL A 425 -39.69 -9.87 -1.97
N LYS A 426 -38.55 -10.49 -1.67
CA LYS A 426 -37.24 -10.17 -2.27
C LYS A 426 -37.24 -10.35 -3.78
N THR A 427 -37.71 -11.49 -4.28
CA THR A 427 -37.77 -11.76 -5.73
C THR A 427 -38.73 -10.80 -6.45
N GLN A 428 -39.84 -10.43 -5.81
CA GLN A 428 -40.74 -9.41 -6.35
C GLN A 428 -40.06 -8.04 -6.41
N CYS A 429 -39.55 -7.52 -5.29
CA CYS A 429 -38.83 -6.24 -5.24
C CYS A 429 -37.73 -6.17 -6.31
N TRP A 430 -36.94 -7.24 -6.48
CA TRP A 430 -35.90 -7.36 -7.49
C TRP A 430 -36.43 -7.20 -8.93
N LYS A 431 -37.54 -7.84 -9.30
CA LYS A 431 -38.20 -7.65 -10.61
C LYS A 431 -38.67 -6.20 -10.83
N ARG A 432 -38.97 -5.46 -9.75
CA ARG A 432 -39.48 -4.09 -9.80
C ARG A 432 -38.37 -3.03 -9.87
N LEU A 433 -37.10 -3.40 -9.69
CA LEU A 433 -35.93 -2.56 -9.99
C LEU A 433 -35.77 -2.26 -11.49
N THR A 434 -35.23 -1.08 -11.82
CA THR A 434 -34.84 -0.71 -13.19
C THR A 434 -33.64 -1.54 -13.67
N ASP A 435 -33.43 -1.65 -14.98
CA ASP A 435 -32.25 -2.36 -15.49
C ASP A 435 -30.95 -1.69 -15.02
N ASP A 436 -30.88 -0.34 -14.97
CA ASP A 436 -29.71 0.38 -14.47
C ASP A 436 -29.40 0.09 -12.99
N THR A 437 -30.43 0.00 -12.13
CA THR A 437 -30.22 -0.34 -10.71
C THR A 437 -29.79 -1.81 -10.53
N ARG A 438 -30.31 -2.72 -11.35
CA ARG A 438 -29.86 -4.13 -11.38
C ARG A 438 -28.43 -4.26 -11.93
N LEU A 439 -28.09 -3.53 -13.00
CA LEU A 439 -26.74 -3.47 -13.57
C LEU A 439 -25.73 -2.82 -12.61
N SER A 440 -26.12 -1.77 -11.89
CA SER A 440 -25.30 -1.19 -10.82
C SER A 440 -25.00 -2.23 -9.75
N PHE A 441 -25.98 -3.01 -9.31
CA PHE A 441 -25.72 -4.09 -8.36
C PHE A 441 -24.78 -5.16 -8.92
N TYR A 442 -24.96 -5.63 -10.16
CA TYR A 442 -24.03 -6.60 -10.74
C TYR A 442 -22.62 -6.02 -10.88
N ARG A 443 -22.49 -4.72 -11.18
CA ARG A 443 -21.22 -4.00 -11.19
C ARG A 443 -20.60 -3.93 -9.78
N ASP A 444 -21.38 -3.59 -8.76
CA ASP A 444 -20.92 -3.51 -7.37
C ASP A 444 -20.55 -4.88 -6.81
N LEU A 445 -21.35 -5.91 -7.10
CA LEU A 445 -21.09 -7.32 -6.78
C LEU A 445 -19.81 -7.80 -7.48
N TYR A 446 -19.62 -7.47 -8.76
CA TYR A 446 -18.40 -7.77 -9.51
C TYR A 446 -17.19 -7.03 -8.92
N LEU A 447 -17.33 -5.75 -8.55
CA LEU A 447 -16.26 -4.97 -7.92
C LEU A 447 -15.89 -5.54 -6.53
N HIS A 448 -16.88 -5.98 -5.73
CA HIS A 448 -16.65 -6.65 -4.46
C HIS A 448 -16.03 -8.04 -4.63
N ALA A 449 -16.48 -8.83 -5.61
CA ALA A 449 -15.91 -10.13 -5.95
C ALA A 449 -14.46 -9.97 -6.44
N LYS A 450 -14.19 -8.97 -7.29
CA LYS A 450 -12.85 -8.61 -7.76
C LYS A 450 -11.95 -8.14 -6.62
N ALA A 451 -12.46 -7.32 -5.69
CA ALA A 451 -11.71 -6.89 -4.51
C ALA A 451 -11.41 -8.06 -3.56
N ARG A 452 -12.37 -8.97 -3.33
CA ARG A 452 -12.17 -10.22 -2.58
C ARG A 452 -11.16 -11.13 -3.27
N PHE A 453 -11.26 -11.30 -4.59
CA PHE A 453 -10.34 -12.11 -5.39
C PHE A 453 -8.92 -11.56 -5.30
N VAL A 454 -8.71 -10.24 -5.48
CA VAL A 454 -7.40 -9.60 -5.29
C VAL A 454 -6.90 -9.77 -3.85
N HIS A 455 -7.76 -9.67 -2.84
CA HIS A 455 -7.37 -9.88 -1.44
C HIS A 455 -6.96 -11.33 -1.16
N GLU A 456 -7.71 -12.32 -1.65
CA GLU A 456 -7.39 -13.74 -1.50
C GLU A 456 -6.22 -14.17 -2.39
N GLU A 457 -6.04 -13.59 -3.58
CA GLU A 457 -4.84 -13.77 -4.41
C GLU A 457 -3.59 -13.24 -3.68
N VAL A 458 -3.68 -12.05 -3.07
CA VAL A 458 -2.61 -11.50 -2.22
C VAL A 458 -2.39 -12.37 -0.99
N ARG A 459 -3.44 -12.90 -0.36
CA ARG A 459 -3.34 -13.81 0.79
C ARG A 459 -2.67 -15.13 0.42
N ALA A 460 -3.08 -15.75 -0.69
CA ALA A 460 -2.52 -16.99 -1.21
C ALA A 460 -1.06 -16.79 -1.66
N LYS A 461 -0.75 -15.69 -2.37
CA LYS A 461 0.64 -15.30 -2.68
C LYS A 461 1.46 -15.07 -1.42
N LEU A 462 0.90 -14.44 -0.38
CA LEU A 462 1.56 -14.28 0.91
C LEU A 462 1.75 -15.62 1.62
N GLN A 463 0.76 -16.51 1.65
CA GLN A 463 0.84 -17.83 2.27
C GLN A 463 1.85 -18.74 1.54
N ASN A 464 1.84 -18.77 0.21
CA ASN A 464 2.84 -19.48 -0.59
C ASN A 464 4.24 -18.88 -0.40
N ALA A 465 4.37 -17.54 -0.38
CA ALA A 465 5.63 -16.90 -0.05
C ALA A 465 6.08 -17.24 1.38
N LEU A 466 5.15 -17.35 2.35
CA LEU A 466 5.45 -17.74 3.74
C LEU A 466 5.84 -19.22 3.84
N GLY A 467 5.21 -20.11 3.07
CA GLY A 467 5.56 -21.52 2.95
C GLY A 467 6.95 -21.71 2.33
N ILE A 468 7.19 -21.10 1.17
CA ILE A 468 8.52 -21.06 0.52
C ILE A 468 9.56 -20.44 1.46
N TRP A 469 9.22 -19.40 2.20
CA TRP A 469 10.11 -18.76 3.19
C TRP A 469 10.41 -19.66 4.40
N ILE A 470 9.42 -20.41 4.90
CA ILE A 470 9.60 -21.42 5.96
C ILE A 470 10.47 -22.58 5.47
N ILE A 471 10.32 -23.01 4.22
CA ILE A 471 10.98 -24.20 3.66
C ILE A 471 12.40 -23.88 3.16
N HIS A 472 12.63 -22.73 2.50
CA HIS A 472 13.90 -22.41 1.86
C HIS A 472 14.77 -21.34 2.56
N GLU A 473 14.22 -20.51 3.45
CA GLU A 473 14.98 -19.39 4.00
C GLU A 473 15.79 -19.79 5.24
N SER A 474 17.02 -20.25 5.02
CA SER A 474 17.98 -20.51 6.09
C SER A 474 18.13 -19.30 7.04
N SER A 475 18.21 -19.57 8.35
CA SER A 475 18.34 -18.58 9.45
C SER A 475 19.41 -17.50 9.22
N ARG A 476 20.41 -17.77 8.36
CA ARG A 476 21.45 -16.82 7.93
C ARG A 476 20.89 -15.58 7.22
N ARG A 477 19.96 -15.70 6.26
CA ARG A 477 19.52 -14.53 5.46
C ARG A 477 18.72 -13.51 6.25
N PHE A 478 17.86 -13.96 7.16
CA PHE A 478 17.19 -13.06 8.09
C PHE A 478 18.21 -12.37 9.03
N THR A 479 19.27 -13.09 9.43
CA THR A 479 20.38 -12.53 10.22
C THR A 479 21.18 -11.48 9.44
N LEU A 480 21.38 -11.65 8.13
CA LEU A 480 22.04 -10.67 7.25
C LEU A 480 21.19 -9.41 7.01
N TRP A 481 19.88 -9.54 6.77
CA TRP A 481 19.00 -8.37 6.67
C TRP A 481 18.91 -7.59 8.00
N LYS A 482 18.96 -8.32 9.12
CA LYS A 482 19.05 -7.75 10.46
C LYS A 482 20.41 -7.11 10.76
N LEU A 483 21.52 -7.61 10.20
CA LEU A 483 22.82 -6.94 10.24
C LEU A 483 22.76 -5.65 9.41
N PHE A 484 22.36 -5.69 8.14
CA PHE A 484 22.20 -4.50 7.31
C PHE A 484 21.30 -3.41 7.92
N THR A 485 20.22 -3.79 8.64
CA THR A 485 19.36 -2.83 9.35
C THR A 485 19.86 -2.43 10.73
N ALA A 486 20.74 -3.22 11.37
CA ALA A 486 21.53 -2.80 12.52
C ALA A 486 22.60 -1.80 12.05
N ASP A 487 23.45 -2.18 11.09
CA ASP A 487 24.49 -1.36 10.48
C ASP A 487 23.94 -0.03 9.97
N ARG A 488 22.82 -0.01 9.23
CA ARG A 488 22.21 1.27 8.78
C ARG A 488 21.70 2.15 9.94
N LYS A 489 21.35 1.58 11.09
CA LYS A 489 21.07 2.35 12.32
C LYS A 489 22.34 2.72 13.06
N LEU A 490 23.37 1.88 12.98
CA LEU A 490 24.69 2.08 13.58
C LEU A 490 25.42 3.20 12.85
N PHE A 491 25.40 3.26 11.51
CA PHE A 491 25.85 4.38 10.68
C PHE A 491 25.10 5.68 11.01
N ARG A 492 23.77 5.66 11.12
CA ARG A 492 23.03 6.89 11.51
C ARG A 492 23.30 7.34 12.94
N ARG A 493 23.52 6.40 13.87
CA ARG A 493 23.93 6.70 15.25
C ARG A 493 25.39 7.09 15.34
N SER A 494 26.27 6.51 14.53
CA SER A 494 27.69 6.82 14.48
C SER A 494 27.91 8.15 13.79
N ASP A 495 27.14 8.55 12.78
CA ASP A 495 27.23 9.89 12.18
C ASP A 495 26.77 10.95 13.18
N ALA A 496 25.66 10.72 13.90
CA ALA A 496 25.20 11.64 14.95
C ALA A 496 26.19 11.69 16.13
N HIS A 497 26.66 10.54 16.61
CA HIS A 497 27.65 10.43 17.67
C HIS A 497 29.04 10.91 17.22
N PHE A 498 29.42 10.81 15.94
CA PHE A 498 30.68 11.30 15.39
C PHE A 498 30.61 12.82 15.21
N ARG A 499 29.47 13.39 14.79
CA ARG A 499 29.26 14.84 14.82
C ARG A 499 29.34 15.36 16.27
N ALA A 500 28.68 14.71 17.22
CA ALA A 500 28.71 15.08 18.64
C ALA A 500 30.08 14.87 19.31
N ARG A 501 30.77 13.75 19.06
CA ARG A 501 32.14 13.53 19.55
C ARG A 501 33.15 14.40 18.82
N SER A 502 32.93 14.76 17.56
CA SER A 502 33.83 15.68 16.85
C SER A 502 33.65 17.10 17.40
N SER A 503 32.43 17.59 17.62
CA SER A 503 32.25 18.89 18.29
C SER A 503 32.83 18.90 19.70
N VAL A 504 32.59 17.87 20.52
CA VAL A 504 33.22 17.73 21.84
C VAL A 504 34.74 17.65 21.73
N LYS A 505 35.31 16.89 20.79
CA LYS A 505 36.77 16.83 20.56
C LYS A 505 37.34 18.17 20.08
N THR A 506 36.63 18.92 19.25
CA THR A 506 37.08 20.25 18.79
C THR A 506 37.05 21.25 19.94
N VAL A 507 35.98 21.26 20.76
CA VAL A 507 35.92 22.07 21.99
C VAL A 507 37.02 21.66 22.98
N GLN A 508 37.23 20.36 23.18
CA GLN A 508 38.27 19.83 24.07
C GLN A 508 39.68 20.09 23.53
N ALA A 509 39.87 20.11 22.21
CA ALA A 509 41.12 20.55 21.59
C ALA A 509 41.34 22.06 21.78
N PHE A 510 40.28 22.87 21.69
CA PHE A 510 40.34 24.32 21.93
C PHE A 510 40.67 24.64 23.40
N THR A 511 40.04 23.97 24.36
CA THR A 511 40.36 24.13 25.79
C THR A 511 41.74 23.59 26.13
N ASN A 512 42.17 22.46 25.55
CA ASN A 512 43.54 21.96 25.68
C ASN A 512 44.57 22.92 25.05
N ASN A 513 44.26 23.58 23.93
CA ASN A 513 45.15 24.56 23.31
C ASN A 513 45.23 25.84 24.16
N ARG A 514 44.09 26.32 24.71
CA ARG A 514 44.07 27.41 25.72
C ARG A 514 44.90 27.04 26.95
N ARG A 515 44.75 25.81 27.48
CA ARG A 515 45.55 25.32 28.62
C ARG A 515 47.05 25.23 28.27
N LYS A 516 47.41 24.72 27.09
CA LYS A 516 48.80 24.71 26.60
C LYS A 516 49.39 26.11 26.48
N ARG A 517 48.63 27.10 25.99
CA ARG A 517 49.09 28.51 25.93
C ARG A 517 49.29 29.13 27.32
N LEU A 518 48.41 28.83 28.28
CA LEU A 518 48.57 29.26 29.67
C LEU A 518 49.78 28.59 30.33
N GLU A 519 49.95 27.27 30.13
CA GLU A 519 51.10 26.54 30.62
C GLU A 519 52.40 27.05 29.99
N MET A 520 52.42 27.34 28.69
CA MET A 520 53.59 27.92 28.01
C MET A 520 53.96 29.29 28.59
N ARG A 521 52.97 30.16 28.90
CA ARG A 521 53.22 31.43 29.61
C ARG A 521 53.79 31.20 31.01
N ARG A 522 53.27 30.21 31.75
CA ARG A 522 53.77 29.83 33.07
C ARG A 522 55.20 29.27 33.00
N GLN A 523 55.51 28.44 32.01
CA GLN A 523 56.84 27.89 31.76
C GLN A 523 57.83 29.00 31.36
N ILE A 524 57.40 30.00 30.59
CA ILE A 524 58.22 31.20 30.30
C ILE A 524 58.51 31.98 31.59
N GLN A 525 57.52 32.21 32.46
CA GLN A 525 57.73 32.86 33.76
C GLN A 525 58.68 32.05 34.67
N ILE A 526 58.49 30.73 34.73
CA ILE A 526 59.36 29.80 35.47
C ILE A 526 60.78 29.80 34.88
N ALA A 527 60.95 29.86 33.56
CA ALA A 527 62.25 29.96 32.91
C ALA A 527 62.94 31.31 33.19
N VAL A 528 62.19 32.42 33.28
CA VAL A 528 62.73 33.72 33.73
C VAL A 528 63.17 33.65 35.20
N ILE A 529 62.35 33.07 36.09
CA ILE A 529 62.72 32.85 37.50
C ILE A 529 63.95 31.95 37.60
N HIS A 530 64.02 30.86 36.84
CA HIS A 530 65.18 29.97 36.82
C HIS A 530 66.42 30.63 36.21
N ARG A 531 66.29 31.50 35.20
CA ARG A 531 67.40 32.29 34.68
C ARG A 531 67.95 33.23 35.75
N ASN A 532 67.07 33.92 36.47
CA ASN A 532 67.47 34.81 37.57
C ASN A 532 68.08 34.01 38.74
N ALA A 533 67.49 32.88 39.13
CA ALA A 533 68.04 32.00 40.16
C ALA A 533 69.34 31.29 39.72
N ALA A 534 69.52 31.02 38.43
CA ALA A 534 70.76 30.46 37.88
C ALA A 534 71.87 31.51 37.84
N LEU A 535 71.56 32.78 37.56
CA LEU A 535 72.48 33.91 37.73
C LEU A 535 72.92 34.02 39.20
N VAL A 536 71.98 33.99 40.15
CA VAL A 536 72.27 34.00 41.60
C VAL A 536 73.04 32.75 42.05
N ARG A 537 72.77 31.57 41.48
CA ARG A 537 73.60 30.39 41.75
C ARG A 537 74.98 30.50 41.11
N TRP A 538 75.14 31.06 39.93
CA TRP A 538 76.46 31.24 39.32
C TRP A 538 77.34 32.17 40.15
N THR A 539 76.77 33.20 40.78
CA THR A 539 77.50 34.06 41.71
C THR A 539 77.77 33.42 43.09
N LEU A 540 77.03 32.39 43.50
CA LEU A 540 77.14 31.75 44.83
C LEU A 540 77.65 30.29 44.84
N HIS A 541 77.74 29.61 43.69
CA HIS A 541 78.10 28.19 43.64
C HIS A 541 79.54 27.89 44.09
N PRO A 542 80.57 28.71 43.78
CA PRO A 542 81.92 28.52 44.30
C PRO A 542 81.95 28.45 45.84
N TRP A 543 81.16 29.29 46.51
CA TRP A 543 81.01 29.29 47.97
C TRP A 543 80.43 27.97 48.52
N THR A 544 79.51 27.32 47.80
CA THR A 544 78.88 26.06 48.26
C THR A 544 79.75 24.82 48.09
N LEU A 545 80.61 24.79 47.08
CA LEU A 545 81.52 23.65 46.83
C LEU A 545 82.61 23.56 47.90
N PHE A 546 83.12 24.72 48.34
CA PHE A 546 84.06 24.83 49.46
C PHE A 546 83.55 24.18 50.76
N TRP A 547 82.23 24.23 51.02
CA TRP A 547 81.65 23.68 52.26
C TRP A 547 81.39 22.17 52.22
N ARG A 548 81.09 21.60 51.03
CA ARG A 548 80.68 20.18 50.91
C ARG A 548 81.84 19.18 50.88
N SER A 549 83.00 19.58 50.38
CA SER A 549 84.22 18.75 50.45
C SER A 549 84.58 18.40 51.90
N MET A 550 84.32 19.32 52.84
CA MET A 550 84.55 19.12 54.27
C MET A 550 83.69 18.01 54.90
N GLN A 551 82.45 17.79 54.41
CA GLN A 551 81.52 16.85 55.05
C GLN A 551 81.68 15.40 54.59
N LEU A 552 82.08 15.17 53.32
CA LEU A 552 82.16 13.81 52.75
C LEU A 552 83.29 12.95 53.34
N MET A 553 84.35 13.58 53.87
CA MET A 553 85.43 12.89 54.59
C MET A 553 84.95 12.16 55.85
N CYS A 554 83.81 12.54 56.44
CA CYS A 554 83.33 11.99 57.71
C CYS A 554 82.49 10.69 57.57
N VAL A 555 81.93 10.40 56.39
CA VAL A 555 80.89 9.35 56.24
C VAL A 555 81.45 8.00 55.78
N LEU A 556 82.55 7.98 55.04
CA LEU A 556 83.14 6.75 54.50
C LEU A 556 83.75 5.81 55.56
N PHE A 557 83.86 6.24 56.82
CA PHE A 557 84.48 5.47 57.90
C PHE A 557 83.54 4.46 58.59
N VAL A 558 82.24 4.46 58.26
CA VAL A 558 81.20 3.79 59.08
C VAL A 558 80.62 2.51 58.44
N TRP A 559 80.93 2.21 57.18
CA TRP A 559 80.17 1.19 56.41
C TRP A 559 80.81 -0.21 56.29
N GLU A 560 81.94 -0.48 56.97
CA GLU A 560 82.76 -1.68 56.75
C GLU A 560 82.73 -2.67 57.94
N ARG A 561 81.56 -3.16 58.36
CA ARG A 561 81.53 -4.16 59.47
C ARG A 561 80.36 -5.15 59.65
N SER A 562 79.50 -5.44 58.67
CA SER A 562 78.46 -6.49 58.85
C SER A 562 77.97 -7.16 57.56
N ALA A 563 78.44 -8.37 57.25
CA ALA A 563 77.82 -9.30 56.29
C ALA A 563 78.24 -10.77 56.56
N GLY A 564 77.29 -11.71 56.48
CA GLY A 564 77.40 -13.14 56.85
C GLY A 564 76.39 -13.49 57.96
N ASP A 565 75.63 -14.58 57.93
CA ASP A 565 75.51 -15.73 57.01
C ASP A 565 74.04 -16.20 56.95
N ASP A 566 73.66 -16.96 55.91
CA ASP A 566 72.73 -18.12 56.02
C ASP A 566 72.54 -18.83 54.66
N LEU A 567 73.01 -20.08 54.54
CA LEU A 567 73.12 -20.75 53.22
C LEU A 567 73.05 -22.28 53.29
N PHE A 568 72.00 -22.87 53.90
CA PHE A 568 71.82 -24.34 53.86
C PHE A 568 70.40 -24.92 53.75
N GLN A 569 69.31 -24.13 53.84
CA GLN A 569 67.94 -24.67 53.69
C GLN A 569 67.43 -24.79 52.24
N MET A 570 68.02 -24.07 51.27
CA MET A 570 67.49 -23.96 49.90
C MET A 570 67.56 -25.22 49.01
N GLY A 571 68.11 -26.35 49.48
CA GLY A 571 68.34 -27.53 48.63
C GLY A 571 67.06 -28.29 48.26
N ALA A 572 66.22 -28.60 49.24
CA ALA A 572 65.03 -29.44 49.05
C ALA A 572 63.86 -28.69 48.38
N GLU A 573 63.67 -27.41 48.74
CA GLU A 573 62.62 -26.56 48.15
C GLU A 573 62.81 -26.38 46.65
N ARG A 574 64.06 -26.25 46.17
CA ARG A 574 64.37 -26.16 44.73
C ARG A 574 63.95 -27.40 43.95
N ALA A 575 64.05 -28.59 44.54
CA ALA A 575 63.65 -29.83 43.87
C ALA A 575 62.12 -29.96 43.75
N TRP A 576 61.39 -29.53 44.79
CA TRP A 576 59.92 -29.49 44.75
C TRP A 576 59.41 -28.42 43.77
N MET A 577 59.94 -27.19 43.83
CA MET A 577 59.61 -26.13 42.87
C MET A 577 59.87 -26.57 41.43
N ALA A 578 61.00 -27.25 41.15
CA ALA A 578 61.30 -27.75 39.80
C ALA A 578 60.29 -28.80 39.28
N ALA A 579 59.68 -29.59 40.16
CA ALA A 579 58.63 -30.56 39.78
C ALA A 579 57.28 -29.87 39.53
N GLU A 580 56.92 -28.88 40.34
CA GLU A 580 55.72 -28.05 40.12
C GLU A 580 55.84 -27.21 38.84
N ASP A 581 57.02 -26.62 38.59
CA ASP A 581 57.35 -25.91 37.34
C ASP A 581 57.20 -26.83 36.12
N ALA A 582 57.71 -28.07 36.19
CA ALA A 582 57.58 -29.03 35.10
C ALA A 582 56.11 -29.38 34.79
N LEU A 583 55.28 -29.55 35.82
CA LEU A 583 53.84 -29.79 35.66
C LEU A 583 53.13 -28.54 35.08
N GLY A 584 53.47 -27.34 35.56
CA GLY A 584 52.96 -26.06 35.06
C GLY A 584 53.33 -25.79 33.60
N VAL A 585 54.53 -26.20 33.16
CA VAL A 585 54.93 -26.14 31.75
C VAL A 585 54.10 -27.09 30.89
N ALA A 586 53.81 -28.30 31.38
CA ALA A 586 53.00 -29.28 30.65
C ALA A 586 51.52 -28.84 30.50
N THR A 587 50.88 -28.34 31.56
CA THR A 587 49.51 -27.82 31.49
C THR A 587 49.44 -26.59 30.58
N ALA A 588 50.37 -25.64 30.71
CA ALA A 588 50.47 -24.48 29.82
C ALA A 588 50.69 -24.86 28.34
N ALA A 589 51.41 -25.95 28.06
CA ALA A 589 51.56 -26.47 26.70
C ALA A 589 50.24 -27.04 26.15
N GLN A 590 49.49 -27.79 26.95
CA GLN A 590 48.18 -28.32 26.57
C GLN A 590 47.15 -27.20 26.34
N GLU A 591 47.10 -26.20 27.21
CA GLU A 591 46.24 -25.02 27.04
C GLU A 591 46.56 -24.25 25.75
N ARG A 592 47.85 -24.06 25.43
CA ARG A 592 48.28 -23.45 24.16
C ARG A 592 47.80 -24.24 22.94
N GLN A 593 47.87 -25.57 22.98
CA GLN A 593 47.35 -26.42 21.89
C GLN A 593 45.82 -26.29 21.73
N ILE A 594 45.07 -26.31 22.83
CA ILE A 594 43.61 -26.14 22.82
C ILE A 594 43.24 -24.75 22.28
N ALA A 595 43.94 -23.70 22.72
CA ALA A 595 43.75 -22.33 22.25
C ALA A 595 44.09 -22.16 20.76
N GLU A 596 45.14 -22.82 20.26
CA GLU A 596 45.50 -22.77 18.85
C GLU A 596 44.51 -23.54 17.96
N LEU A 597 44.02 -24.71 18.40
CA LEU A 597 42.93 -25.42 17.71
C LEU A 597 41.63 -24.59 17.69
N ALA A 598 41.30 -23.90 18.78
CA ALA A 598 40.17 -22.99 18.82
C ALA A 598 40.37 -21.79 17.87
N ARG A 599 41.58 -21.24 17.79
CA ARG A 599 41.97 -20.17 16.86
C ARG A 599 41.82 -20.64 15.41
N GLN A 600 42.34 -21.81 15.05
CA GLN A 600 42.22 -22.39 13.70
C GLN A 600 40.76 -22.61 13.30
N ARG A 601 39.93 -23.18 14.18
CA ARG A 601 38.48 -23.31 13.95
C ARG A 601 37.82 -21.95 13.73
N SER A 602 38.14 -20.95 14.54
CA SER A 602 37.60 -19.60 14.40
C SER A 602 38.00 -18.93 13.07
N PHE A 603 39.22 -19.19 12.58
CA PHE A 603 39.72 -18.69 11.30
C PHE A 603 39.04 -19.39 10.11
N GLN A 604 38.89 -20.71 10.16
CA GLN A 604 38.13 -21.47 9.17
C GLN A 604 36.68 -21.00 9.08
N GLU A 605 36.00 -20.81 10.22
CA GLU A 605 34.66 -20.23 10.26
C GLU A 605 34.61 -18.81 9.70
N ALA A 606 35.58 -17.95 10.04
CA ALA A 606 35.65 -16.59 9.52
C ALA A 606 35.84 -16.58 7.99
N SER A 607 36.72 -17.43 7.46
CA SER A 607 36.95 -17.62 6.02
C SER A 607 35.69 -18.13 5.30
N GLN A 608 35.01 -19.15 5.84
CA GLN A 608 33.74 -19.64 5.29
C GLN A 608 32.65 -18.55 5.31
N ARG A 609 32.55 -17.75 6.38
CA ARG A 609 31.62 -16.61 6.46
C ARG A 609 31.97 -15.54 5.42
N ALA A 610 33.25 -15.23 5.21
CA ALA A 610 33.72 -14.29 4.19
C ALA A 610 33.37 -14.76 2.77
N HIS A 611 33.67 -16.03 2.43
CA HIS A 611 33.33 -16.62 1.13
C HIS A 611 31.81 -16.61 0.85
N VAL A 612 30.99 -17.00 1.83
CA VAL A 612 29.52 -16.95 1.73
C VAL A 612 29.02 -15.51 1.53
N ASN A 613 29.61 -14.53 2.23
CA ASN A 613 29.27 -13.12 2.05
C ASN A 613 29.68 -12.61 0.66
N ALA A 614 30.87 -12.96 0.16
CA ALA A 614 31.33 -12.59 -1.18
C ALA A 614 30.40 -13.14 -2.27
N LYS A 615 30.03 -14.43 -2.19
CA LYS A 615 29.05 -15.07 -3.08
C LYS A 615 27.70 -14.35 -3.06
N LEU A 616 27.24 -13.91 -1.88
CA LEU A 616 25.97 -13.19 -1.73
C LEU A 616 26.05 -11.74 -2.27
N GLN A 617 27.19 -11.07 -2.16
CA GLN A 617 27.40 -9.76 -2.80
C GLN A 617 27.45 -9.89 -4.33
N LYS A 618 28.12 -10.91 -4.88
CA LYS A 618 28.13 -11.18 -6.33
C LYS A 618 26.70 -11.40 -6.86
N GLN A 619 25.91 -12.26 -6.21
CA GLN A 619 24.49 -12.47 -6.56
C GLN A 619 23.64 -11.18 -6.45
N LYS A 620 23.95 -10.30 -5.48
CA LYS A 620 23.28 -9.00 -5.35
C LYS A 620 23.65 -8.07 -6.50
N GLN A 621 24.93 -8.00 -6.87
CA GLN A 621 25.43 -7.21 -8.00
C GLN A 621 24.82 -7.68 -9.33
N GLU A 622 24.77 -8.99 -9.57
CA GLU A 622 24.10 -9.60 -10.72
C GLU A 622 22.62 -9.21 -10.79
N ARG A 623 21.88 -9.30 -9.67
CA ARG A 623 20.48 -8.85 -9.61
C ARG A 623 20.31 -7.36 -9.89
N THR A 624 21.23 -6.50 -9.41
CA THR A 624 21.18 -5.06 -9.72
C THR A 624 21.52 -4.77 -11.18
N LYS A 625 22.50 -5.48 -11.77
CA LYS A 625 22.82 -5.38 -13.21
C LYS A 625 21.62 -5.81 -14.05
N ASN A 626 21.07 -7.00 -13.79
CA ASN A 626 19.91 -7.54 -14.51
C ASN A 626 18.64 -6.69 -14.34
N LYS A 627 18.55 -5.88 -13.27
CA LYS A 627 17.48 -4.89 -13.11
C LYS A 627 17.75 -3.65 -13.96
N ALA A 628 18.97 -3.11 -13.89
CA ALA A 628 19.37 -1.93 -14.66
C ALA A 628 19.28 -2.17 -16.18
N THR A 629 19.69 -3.34 -16.68
CA THR A 629 19.57 -3.68 -18.12
C THR A 629 18.10 -3.78 -18.58
N ARG A 630 17.20 -4.29 -17.73
CA ARG A 630 15.76 -4.29 -18.01
C ARG A 630 15.16 -2.89 -17.99
N GLU A 631 15.59 -2.04 -17.05
CA GLU A 631 15.16 -0.64 -17.00
C GLU A 631 15.65 0.12 -18.26
N GLN A 632 16.89 -0.09 -18.69
CA GLN A 632 17.45 0.46 -19.94
C GLN A 632 16.73 -0.06 -21.21
N ALA A 633 16.40 -1.35 -21.29
CA ALA A 633 15.66 -1.91 -22.43
C ALA A 633 14.28 -1.26 -22.58
N VAL A 634 13.54 -1.12 -21.48
CA VAL A 634 12.23 -0.46 -21.47
C VAL A 634 12.33 1.05 -21.79
N GLU A 635 13.43 1.71 -21.43
CA GLU A 635 13.69 3.09 -21.85
C GLU A 635 14.02 3.20 -23.34
N LEU A 636 14.76 2.24 -23.90
CA LEU A 636 15.06 2.18 -25.34
C LEU A 636 13.80 1.92 -26.18
N GLU A 637 12.99 0.93 -25.79
CA GLU A 637 11.69 0.62 -26.41
C GLU A 637 10.75 1.84 -26.38
N ALA A 638 10.70 2.57 -25.26
CA ALA A 638 9.90 3.78 -25.14
C ALA A 638 10.37 4.90 -26.09
N ARG A 639 11.70 5.10 -26.22
CA ARG A 639 12.25 6.08 -27.18
C ARG A 639 11.93 5.69 -28.63
N GLN A 640 12.10 4.42 -28.97
CA GLN A 640 11.77 3.90 -30.30
C GLN A 640 10.29 4.09 -30.64
N ALA A 641 9.39 3.84 -29.68
CA ALA A 641 7.96 4.09 -29.84
C ALA A 641 7.66 5.58 -30.08
N TRP A 642 8.25 6.49 -29.31
CA TRP A 642 8.08 7.93 -29.53
C TRP A 642 8.64 8.42 -30.87
N THR A 643 9.78 7.90 -31.33
CA THR A 643 10.30 8.23 -32.67
C THR A 643 9.39 7.71 -33.79
N ALA A 644 8.79 6.53 -33.63
CA ALA A 644 7.84 5.98 -34.60
C ALA A 644 6.52 6.79 -34.64
N ILE A 645 6.00 7.17 -33.48
CA ILE A 645 4.83 8.07 -33.37
C ILE A 645 5.14 9.43 -34.00
N GLY A 646 6.34 9.99 -33.75
CA GLY A 646 6.77 11.25 -34.35
C GLY A 646 6.81 11.20 -35.88
N ALA A 647 7.36 10.13 -36.45
CA ALA A 647 7.36 9.92 -37.90
C ALA A 647 5.94 9.80 -38.48
N GLN A 648 5.04 9.07 -37.81
CA GLN A 648 3.64 8.95 -38.21
C GLN A 648 2.88 10.28 -38.13
N VAL A 649 3.08 11.04 -37.05
CA VAL A 649 2.47 12.37 -36.88
C VAL A 649 2.95 13.32 -37.98
N ALA A 650 4.23 13.30 -38.35
CA ALA A 650 4.75 14.11 -39.45
C ALA A 650 4.07 13.76 -40.78
N THR A 651 3.89 12.46 -41.13
CA THR A 651 3.24 12.08 -42.38
C THR A 651 1.75 12.42 -42.41
N GLU A 652 1.02 12.20 -41.30
CA GLU A 652 -0.40 12.52 -41.18
C GLU A 652 -0.67 14.03 -41.22
N VAL A 653 0.11 14.82 -40.47
CA VAL A 653 -0.01 16.29 -40.46
C VAL A 653 0.37 16.88 -41.81
N ARG A 654 1.40 16.34 -42.48
CA ARG A 654 1.80 16.77 -43.82
C ARG A 654 0.72 16.48 -44.87
N ALA A 655 0.09 15.31 -44.83
CA ALA A 655 -1.05 14.99 -45.70
C ALA A 655 -2.26 15.91 -45.43
N ALA A 656 -2.58 16.18 -44.16
CA ALA A 656 -3.64 17.11 -43.78
C ALA A 656 -3.32 18.58 -44.16
N ALA A 657 -2.05 18.99 -44.10
CA ALA A 657 -1.61 20.30 -44.53
C ALA A 657 -1.74 20.49 -46.05
N LEU A 658 -1.40 19.47 -46.85
CA LEU A 658 -1.61 19.49 -48.30
C LEU A 658 -3.09 19.68 -48.67
N ILE A 659 -4.01 18.96 -48.02
CA ILE A 659 -5.47 19.14 -48.22
C ILE A 659 -5.91 20.54 -47.77
N TRP A 660 -5.37 21.05 -46.67
CA TRP A 660 -5.69 22.40 -46.19
C TRP A 660 -5.22 23.50 -47.15
N LEU A 661 -4.08 23.33 -47.84
CA LEU A 661 -3.57 24.29 -48.84
C LEU A 661 -4.49 24.50 -50.04
N GLU A 662 -5.47 23.62 -50.27
CA GLU A 662 -6.50 23.78 -51.32
C GLU A 662 -7.58 24.81 -50.93
N THR A 663 -7.68 25.18 -49.64
CA THR A 663 -8.68 26.14 -49.13
C THR A 663 -8.29 27.60 -49.41
N GLU A 664 -9.28 28.48 -49.60
CA GLU A 664 -9.04 29.90 -49.93
C GLU A 664 -8.22 30.64 -48.85
N ASP A 665 -8.53 30.41 -47.57
CA ASP A 665 -7.76 31.00 -46.44
C ASP A 665 -6.28 30.58 -46.48
N ALA A 666 -5.99 29.36 -46.92
CA ALA A 666 -4.63 28.86 -47.03
C ALA A 666 -3.90 29.45 -48.25
N LYS A 667 -4.60 29.64 -49.38
CA LYS A 667 -4.03 30.32 -50.56
C LYS A 667 -3.62 31.76 -50.23
N LEU A 668 -4.41 32.48 -49.45
CA LEU A 668 -4.05 33.83 -48.97
C LEU A 668 -2.78 33.81 -48.11
N GLN A 669 -2.62 32.81 -47.23
CA GLN A 669 -1.40 32.66 -46.42
C GLN A 669 -0.19 32.25 -47.26
N VAL A 670 -0.36 31.36 -48.24
CA VAL A 670 0.69 31.00 -49.21
C VAL A 670 1.16 32.24 -49.97
N HIS A 671 0.22 33.04 -50.49
CA HIS A 671 0.56 34.20 -51.29
C HIS A 671 1.27 35.28 -50.46
N ALA A 672 0.78 35.58 -49.25
CA ALA A 672 1.45 36.51 -48.34
C ALA A 672 2.89 36.08 -47.99
N GLU A 673 3.11 34.78 -47.75
CA GLU A 673 4.43 34.25 -47.42
C GLU A 673 5.34 34.12 -48.65
N ALA A 674 4.77 33.90 -49.85
CA ALA A 674 5.48 33.98 -51.11
C ALA A 674 5.94 35.42 -51.41
N THR A 675 5.09 36.42 -51.16
CA THR A 675 5.48 37.85 -51.24
C THR A 675 6.63 38.14 -50.28
N ARG A 676 6.59 37.64 -49.04
CA ARG A 676 7.71 37.79 -48.07
C ARG A 676 9.02 37.19 -48.59
N LEU A 677 8.97 36.05 -49.27
CA LEU A 677 10.14 35.40 -49.88
C LEU A 677 10.67 36.16 -51.11
N PHE A 678 9.78 36.74 -51.91
CA PHE A 678 10.13 37.52 -53.10
C PHE A 678 10.72 38.90 -52.74
N GLU A 679 10.23 39.55 -51.69
CA GLU A 679 10.73 40.84 -51.19
C GLU A 679 12.06 40.73 -50.41
N LEU A 680 12.51 39.51 -50.10
CA LEU A 680 13.71 39.23 -49.31
C LEU A 680 14.99 39.47 -50.14
N ASP A 681 15.75 40.53 -49.82
CA ASP A 681 16.99 40.87 -50.56
C ASP A 681 18.00 39.71 -50.58
N ALA A 682 18.29 39.21 -51.77
CA ALA A 682 19.23 38.13 -52.02
C ALA A 682 20.67 38.46 -51.58
N LYS A 683 21.05 39.75 -51.46
CA LYS A 683 22.31 40.16 -50.84
C LYS A 683 22.29 39.91 -49.33
N TRP A 684 21.20 40.27 -48.66
CA TRP A 684 21.04 40.05 -47.22
C TRP A 684 21.03 38.55 -46.88
N ILE A 685 20.31 37.75 -47.66
CA ILE A 685 20.33 36.28 -47.57
C ILE A 685 21.77 35.75 -47.63
N ARG A 686 22.53 36.19 -48.64
CA ARG A 686 23.92 35.79 -48.90
C ARG A 686 24.85 36.20 -47.77
N GLU A 687 24.68 37.40 -47.20
CA GLU A 687 25.42 37.84 -46.01
C GLU A 687 25.12 36.98 -44.78
N GLN A 688 23.86 36.60 -44.54
CA GLN A 688 23.51 35.74 -43.40
C GLN A 688 24.10 34.33 -43.53
N LEU A 689 24.02 33.73 -44.73
CA LEU A 689 24.69 32.45 -44.99
C LEU A 689 26.22 32.52 -44.87
N GLN A 690 26.83 33.67 -45.17
CA GLN A 690 28.27 33.87 -44.97
C GLN A 690 28.66 34.06 -43.49
N ARG A 691 27.77 34.63 -42.66
CA ARG A 691 27.98 34.77 -41.22
C ARG A 691 27.84 33.43 -40.49
N ASP A 692 26.81 32.66 -40.83
CA ASP A 692 26.50 31.37 -40.20
C ASP A 692 26.27 30.28 -41.27
N PRO A 693 27.32 29.68 -41.86
CA PRO A 693 27.16 28.70 -42.93
C PRO A 693 26.52 27.38 -42.50
N ILE A 694 26.48 27.09 -41.19
CA ILE A 694 25.88 25.86 -40.63
C ILE A 694 24.41 26.09 -40.23
N ASN A 695 24.09 27.25 -39.63
CA ASN A 695 22.78 27.53 -39.05
C ASN A 695 21.95 28.58 -39.81
N GLY A 696 22.55 29.37 -40.70
CA GLY A 696 21.88 30.48 -41.40
C GLY A 696 20.69 30.03 -42.24
N SER A 697 20.77 28.84 -42.84
CA SER A 697 19.65 28.21 -43.55
C SER A 697 18.45 27.96 -42.63
N ALA A 698 18.69 27.46 -41.41
CA ALA A 698 17.67 27.20 -40.39
C ALA A 698 17.15 28.46 -39.67
N SER A 699 17.79 29.61 -39.87
CA SER A 699 17.28 30.91 -39.42
C SER A 699 16.33 31.56 -40.44
N LEU A 700 16.33 31.09 -41.69
CA LEU A 700 15.58 31.66 -42.80
C LEU A 700 14.40 30.77 -43.22
N LEU A 701 14.60 29.45 -43.15
CA LEU A 701 13.61 28.42 -43.41
C LEU A 701 13.44 27.50 -42.19
N PRO A 702 12.26 26.89 -41.98
CA PRO A 702 12.03 26.01 -40.85
C PRO A 702 12.95 24.77 -40.88
N PRO A 703 13.47 24.31 -39.74
CA PRO A 703 14.31 23.12 -39.71
C PRO A 703 13.52 21.88 -40.17
N GLY A 704 14.03 21.16 -41.18
CA GLY A 704 13.33 20.03 -41.79
C GLY A 704 12.46 20.38 -42.99
N CYS A 705 12.39 21.66 -43.39
CA CYS A 705 11.83 22.07 -44.68
C CYS A 705 12.56 21.35 -45.84
N ARG A 706 11.82 20.91 -46.86
CA ARG A 706 12.41 20.31 -48.07
C ARG A 706 13.24 21.32 -48.87
N TRP A 707 12.86 22.59 -48.84
CA TRP A 707 13.70 23.65 -49.38
C TRP A 707 14.76 24.03 -48.36
N GLN A 708 16.02 24.00 -48.76
CA GLN A 708 17.16 24.43 -47.97
C GLN A 708 17.96 25.48 -48.73
N LEU A 709 18.42 26.50 -48.01
CA LEU A 709 19.31 27.50 -48.58
C LEU A 709 20.74 27.02 -48.59
N TYR A 710 21.43 27.27 -49.71
CA TYR A 710 22.85 27.06 -49.87
C TYR A 710 23.52 28.28 -50.52
N LEU A 711 24.82 28.43 -50.23
CA LEU A 711 25.70 29.39 -50.89
C LEU A 711 26.55 28.62 -51.89
N GLU A 712 26.55 29.01 -53.17
CA GLU A 712 27.42 28.38 -54.15
C GLU A 712 28.87 28.80 -53.92
N THR A 713 29.71 27.84 -53.50
CA THR A 713 31.16 28.01 -53.46
C THR A 713 31.76 27.68 -54.83
N PRO A 714 32.24 28.65 -55.61
CA PRO A 714 32.88 28.37 -56.88
C PRO A 714 34.17 27.57 -56.66
N HIS A 715 34.41 26.55 -57.49
CA HIS A 715 35.65 25.78 -57.47
C HIS A 715 36.81 26.59 -58.07
N GLY A 716 37.45 27.44 -57.26
CA GLY A 716 38.64 28.20 -57.66
C GLY A 716 38.92 29.44 -56.82
N VAL A 717 40.07 30.08 -57.04
CA VAL A 717 40.44 31.36 -56.40
C VAL A 717 39.64 32.49 -57.05
N VAL A 718 38.44 32.74 -56.53
CA VAL A 718 37.51 33.74 -57.09
C VAL A 718 36.96 34.64 -55.98
N THR A 719 36.81 35.92 -56.30
CA THR A 719 36.46 36.99 -55.36
C THR A 719 35.03 36.91 -54.80
N LYS A 720 34.79 37.57 -53.66
CA LYS A 720 33.48 37.66 -52.94
C LYS A 720 32.27 38.06 -53.81
N LYS A 721 32.46 38.57 -55.03
CA LYS A 721 31.38 39.03 -55.92
C LYS A 721 30.62 37.90 -56.64
N LEU A 722 31.14 36.67 -56.66
CA LEU A 722 30.60 35.57 -57.47
C LEU A 722 29.89 34.44 -56.71
N THR A 723 29.87 34.46 -55.37
CA THR A 723 29.03 33.53 -54.59
C THR A 723 27.57 33.96 -54.66
N LYS A 724 26.71 33.19 -55.33
CA LYS A 724 25.24 33.37 -55.34
C LYS A 724 24.57 32.48 -54.28
N ALA A 725 23.45 32.93 -53.72
CA ALA A 725 22.60 32.12 -52.85
C ALA A 725 21.48 31.47 -53.66
N PHE A 726 21.07 30.26 -53.27
CA PHE A 726 19.97 29.53 -53.92
C PHE A 726 19.18 28.68 -52.93
N TYR A 727 17.90 28.49 -53.24
CA TYR A 727 17.03 27.47 -52.66
C TYR A 727 17.25 26.16 -53.41
N LEU A 728 17.43 25.06 -52.69
CA LEU A 728 17.50 23.69 -53.23
C LEU A 728 16.43 22.84 -52.56
N ASN A 729 15.61 22.16 -53.35
CA ASN A 729 14.69 21.15 -52.84
C ASN A 729 15.44 19.84 -52.63
N THR A 730 15.50 19.33 -51.40
CA THR A 730 16.25 18.11 -51.07
C THR A 730 15.63 16.81 -51.57
N GLU A 731 14.38 16.85 -52.06
CA GLU A 731 13.71 15.67 -52.65
C GLU A 731 13.70 15.71 -54.19
N THR A 732 13.34 16.85 -54.80
CA THR A 732 13.27 16.97 -56.27
C THR A 732 14.59 17.42 -56.91
N TYR A 733 15.53 17.94 -56.12
CA TYR A 733 16.78 18.58 -56.56
C TYR A 733 16.59 19.81 -57.46
N GLU A 734 15.39 20.40 -57.47
CA GLU A 734 15.09 21.69 -58.10
C GLU A 734 15.87 22.81 -57.40
N LYS A 735 16.42 23.73 -58.20
CA LYS A 735 17.28 24.84 -57.75
C LYS A 735 16.71 26.17 -58.23
N PHE A 736 16.34 27.04 -57.29
CA PHE A 736 15.89 28.41 -57.58
C PHE A 736 16.88 29.42 -57.00
N TRP A 737 17.33 30.38 -57.82
CA TRP A 737 18.32 31.37 -57.41
C TRP A 737 17.64 32.53 -56.67
N CYS A 738 18.18 32.95 -55.53
CA CYS A 738 17.62 34.09 -54.80
C CYS A 738 17.66 35.40 -55.62
N ASP A 739 18.65 35.55 -56.50
CA ASP A 739 18.82 36.72 -57.37
C ASP A 739 17.82 36.77 -58.55
N GLU A 740 17.15 35.66 -58.88
CA GLU A 740 16.33 35.47 -60.10
C GLU A 740 14.94 34.85 -59.80
N LEU A 741 14.55 34.82 -58.51
CA LEU A 741 13.36 34.12 -58.01
C LEU A 741 12.06 34.74 -58.56
N ILE A 742 11.19 33.94 -59.17
CA ILE A 742 9.86 34.39 -59.61
C ILE A 742 8.77 34.11 -58.56
N MET A 743 7.60 34.75 -58.69
CA MET A 743 6.48 34.57 -57.74
C MET A 743 5.98 33.12 -57.69
N GLU A 744 5.96 32.39 -58.80
CA GLU A 744 5.52 30.98 -58.84
C GLU A 744 6.45 30.05 -58.05
N GLU A 745 7.77 30.27 -58.17
CA GLU A 745 8.80 29.58 -57.38
C GLU A 745 8.70 29.96 -55.90
N SER A 746 8.42 31.23 -55.61
CA SER A 746 8.20 31.75 -54.25
C SER A 746 6.98 31.08 -53.60
N GLU A 747 5.88 30.86 -54.33
CA GLU A 747 4.72 30.12 -53.85
C GLU A 747 5.02 28.63 -53.61
N ALA A 748 5.84 28.00 -54.45
CA ALA A 748 6.26 26.62 -54.25
C ALA A 748 7.08 26.43 -52.96
N ILE A 749 7.96 27.39 -52.65
CA ILE A 749 8.72 27.42 -51.38
C ILE A 749 7.79 27.73 -50.20
N ALA A 750 6.91 28.74 -50.32
CA ALA A 750 6.00 29.17 -49.25
C ALA A 750 5.04 28.05 -48.80
N ARG A 751 4.49 27.26 -49.74
CA ARG A 751 3.66 26.07 -49.42
C ARG A 751 4.39 25.09 -48.52
N GLU A 752 5.67 24.83 -48.79
CA GLU A 752 6.49 23.92 -47.99
C GLU A 752 6.79 24.49 -46.59
N ILE A 753 7.08 25.80 -46.48
CA ILE A 753 7.29 26.47 -45.19
C ILE A 753 6.04 26.31 -44.30
N LEU A 754 4.85 26.58 -44.84
CA LEU A 754 3.58 26.46 -44.10
C LEU A 754 3.27 25.02 -43.68
N ILE A 755 3.58 24.04 -44.54
CA ILE A 755 3.52 22.61 -44.19
C ILE A 755 4.46 22.31 -43.02
N GLN A 756 5.71 22.76 -43.09
CA GLN A 756 6.72 22.44 -42.09
C GLN A 756 6.42 23.11 -40.74
N TRP A 757 5.93 24.36 -40.71
CA TRP A 757 5.46 25.01 -39.48
C TRP A 757 4.33 24.22 -38.79
N ARG A 758 3.38 23.66 -39.55
CA ARG A 758 2.32 22.81 -38.97
C ARG A 758 2.86 21.49 -38.41
N VAL A 759 3.86 20.90 -39.08
CA VAL A 759 4.57 19.71 -38.59
C VAL A 759 5.35 20.03 -37.31
N ASP A 760 6.05 21.17 -37.25
CA ASP A 760 6.79 21.63 -36.07
C ASP A 760 5.86 21.92 -34.88
N GLU A 761 4.70 22.56 -35.12
CA GLU A 761 3.68 22.79 -34.10
C GLU A 761 3.14 21.45 -33.55
N ALA A 762 2.88 20.48 -34.43
CA ALA A 762 2.47 19.14 -34.02
C ALA A 762 3.56 18.44 -33.19
N PHE A 763 4.85 18.62 -33.52
CA PHE A 763 5.97 18.11 -32.72
C PHE A 763 6.13 18.82 -31.36
N VAL A 764 5.79 20.11 -31.24
CA VAL A 764 5.71 20.80 -29.93
C VAL A 764 4.62 20.15 -29.08
N ARG A 765 3.40 20.04 -29.60
CA ARG A 765 2.26 19.40 -28.91
C ARG A 765 2.56 17.93 -28.55
N LEU A 766 3.27 17.20 -29.40
CA LEU A 766 3.68 15.80 -29.14
C LEU A 766 4.67 15.71 -27.97
N ARG A 767 5.67 16.61 -27.90
CA ARG A 767 6.64 16.68 -26.79
C ARG A 767 5.97 17.03 -25.46
N GLU A 768 4.98 17.90 -25.45
CA GLU A 768 4.17 18.18 -24.25
C GLU A 768 3.42 16.93 -23.76
N LYS A 769 2.83 16.15 -24.68
CA LYS A 769 2.17 14.87 -24.35
C LYS A 769 3.16 13.81 -23.83
N GLU A 770 4.37 13.74 -24.39
CA GLU A 770 5.43 12.87 -23.87
C GLU A 770 5.79 13.26 -22.42
N GLN A 771 6.08 14.55 -22.16
CA GLN A 771 6.42 15.05 -20.84
C GLN A 771 5.31 14.78 -19.80
N GLU A 772 4.05 15.00 -20.17
CA GLU A 772 2.90 14.71 -19.31
C GLU A 772 2.78 13.22 -18.99
N LEU A 773 2.96 12.32 -19.97
CA LEU A 773 2.93 10.88 -19.73
C LEU A 773 4.13 10.41 -18.88
N VAL A 774 5.32 10.99 -19.07
CA VAL A 774 6.49 10.75 -18.20
C VAL A 774 6.18 11.19 -16.77
N ARG A 775 5.58 12.37 -16.57
CA ARG A 775 5.15 12.88 -15.26
C ARG A 775 4.14 11.93 -14.59
N GLN A 776 3.12 11.50 -15.31
CA GLN A 776 2.12 10.54 -14.80
C GLN A 776 2.76 9.19 -14.43
N ARG A 777 3.65 8.66 -15.27
CA ARG A 777 4.40 7.41 -15.00
C ARG A 777 5.27 7.52 -13.75
N LEU A 778 5.94 8.66 -13.54
CA LEU A 778 6.72 8.94 -12.33
C LEU A 778 5.83 9.04 -11.08
N GLN A 779 4.70 9.75 -11.16
CA GLN A 779 3.72 9.85 -10.07
C GLN A 779 3.15 8.47 -9.67
N HIS A 780 2.74 7.66 -10.65
CA HIS A 780 2.28 6.28 -10.42
C HIS A 780 3.39 5.43 -9.78
N THR A 781 4.62 5.51 -10.28
CA THR A 781 5.78 4.78 -9.72
C THR A 781 6.07 5.21 -8.28
N ALA A 782 5.96 6.51 -7.96
CA ALA A 782 6.11 7.02 -6.61
C ALA A 782 4.99 6.51 -5.69
N ALA A 783 3.73 6.56 -6.14
CA ALA A 783 2.57 6.05 -5.41
C ALA A 783 2.73 4.55 -5.05
N VAL A 784 3.08 3.71 -6.03
CA VAL A 784 3.34 2.27 -5.80
C VAL A 784 4.47 2.05 -4.79
N ARG A 785 5.57 2.83 -4.88
CA ARG A 785 6.67 2.75 -3.90
C ARG A 785 6.21 3.14 -2.49
N ILE A 786 5.41 4.19 -2.35
CA ILE A 786 4.86 4.64 -1.06
C ILE A 786 3.91 3.57 -0.47
N GLN A 787 3.01 3.01 -1.29
CA GLN A 787 2.12 1.92 -0.88
C GLN A 787 2.91 0.69 -0.41
N MET A 788 3.96 0.28 -1.14
CA MET A 788 4.81 -0.84 -0.73
C MET A 788 5.57 -0.57 0.57
N LEU A 789 6.04 0.67 0.80
CA LEU A 789 6.64 1.07 2.08
C LEU A 789 5.64 1.02 3.24
N PHE A 790 4.38 1.43 3.01
CA PHE A 790 3.30 1.34 3.99
C PHE A 790 2.93 -0.12 4.31
N LEU A 791 2.77 -0.97 3.29
CA LEU A 791 2.53 -2.40 3.47
C LEU A 791 3.70 -3.08 4.21
N CYS A 792 4.95 -2.74 3.88
CA CYS A 792 6.12 -3.19 4.65
C CYS A 792 6.08 -2.74 6.11
N ARG A 793 5.61 -1.52 6.41
CA ARG A 793 5.41 -1.04 7.79
C ARG A 793 4.33 -1.86 8.51
N LYS A 794 3.16 -2.07 7.89
CA LYS A 794 2.06 -2.87 8.43
C LYS A 794 2.49 -4.32 8.70
N ALA A 795 3.14 -4.97 7.73
CA ALA A 795 3.67 -6.32 7.87
C ALA A 795 4.70 -6.44 9.00
N ARG A 796 5.60 -5.46 9.18
CA ARG A 796 6.53 -5.43 10.31
C ARG A 796 5.81 -5.32 11.66
N LEU A 797 4.78 -4.48 11.77
CA LEU A 797 3.99 -4.34 13.00
C LEU A 797 3.26 -5.64 13.36
N VAL A 798 2.65 -6.31 12.37
CA VAL A 798 2.02 -7.63 12.55
C VAL A 798 3.05 -8.68 12.97
N ALA A 799 4.17 -8.80 12.25
CA ALA A 799 5.23 -9.75 12.57
C ALA A 799 5.83 -9.52 13.97
N ARG A 800 6.01 -8.26 14.40
CA ARG A 800 6.42 -7.95 15.78
C ARG A 800 5.37 -8.32 16.82
N ARG A 801 4.07 -8.11 16.55
CA ARG A 801 2.99 -8.57 17.42
C ARG A 801 3.02 -10.09 17.57
N MET A 802 3.16 -10.82 16.46
CA MET A 802 3.30 -12.29 16.48
C MET A 802 4.53 -12.74 17.28
N ILE A 803 5.68 -12.07 17.13
CA ILE A 803 6.88 -12.36 17.92
C ILE A 803 6.64 -12.10 19.41
N ARG A 804 6.03 -10.97 19.80
CA ARG A 804 5.72 -10.66 21.21
C ARG A 804 4.78 -11.67 21.85
N ASN A 805 3.84 -12.24 21.09
CA ASN A 805 2.96 -13.30 21.58
C ASN A 805 3.66 -14.68 21.63
N THR A 806 4.76 -14.87 20.89
CA THR A 806 5.46 -16.16 20.76
C THR A 806 6.70 -16.27 21.66
N ILE A 807 7.29 -15.15 22.08
CA ILE A 807 8.57 -15.10 22.80
C ILE A 807 8.41 -14.33 24.11
N VAL A 808 8.93 -14.91 25.19
CA VAL A 808 8.95 -14.35 26.55
C VAL A 808 10.40 -14.10 26.95
N LYS A 809 10.65 -13.00 27.67
CA LYS A 809 11.95 -12.70 28.29
C LYS A 809 11.97 -13.36 29.67
N ARG A 810 12.89 -14.30 29.88
CA ARG A 810 13.12 -15.05 31.12
C ARG A 810 14.53 -14.75 31.63
N VAL A 811 14.80 -14.94 32.91
CA VAL A 811 16.18 -15.07 33.40
C VAL A 811 16.56 -16.55 33.39
N ASP A 812 17.70 -16.87 32.82
CA ASP A 812 18.23 -18.24 32.86
C ASP A 812 18.77 -18.55 34.27
N PRO A 813 18.32 -19.62 34.96
CA PRO A 813 18.63 -19.84 36.37
C PRO A 813 20.12 -19.88 36.68
N LYS A 814 20.90 -20.54 35.81
CA LYS A 814 22.35 -20.77 36.00
C LYS A 814 23.20 -19.54 35.69
N THR A 815 22.89 -18.83 34.60
CA THR A 815 23.73 -17.70 34.16
C THR A 815 23.28 -16.35 34.71
N GLY A 816 22.09 -16.26 35.32
CA GLY A 816 21.47 -14.99 35.73
C GLY A 816 21.16 -14.05 34.55
N ALA A 817 21.41 -14.46 33.31
CA ALA A 817 21.31 -13.62 32.13
C ALA A 817 19.88 -13.62 31.54
N PRO A 818 19.42 -12.52 30.93
CA PRO A 818 18.15 -12.48 30.24
C PRO A 818 18.18 -13.30 28.94
N VAL A 819 17.29 -14.27 28.83
CA VAL A 819 17.15 -15.18 27.70
C VAL A 819 15.76 -15.08 27.08
N TYR A 820 15.74 -15.11 25.75
CA TYR A 820 14.53 -15.03 24.93
C TYR A 820 14.02 -16.45 24.65
N PHE A 821 12.97 -16.83 25.37
CA PHE A 821 12.38 -18.17 25.35
C PHE A 821 11.21 -18.25 24.36
N ASN A 822 11.21 -19.25 23.48
CA ASN A 822 10.19 -19.44 22.45
C ASN A 822 9.08 -20.39 22.90
N LEU A 823 7.87 -19.87 23.14
CA LEU A 823 6.72 -20.66 23.59
C LEU A 823 6.31 -21.77 22.63
N LYS A 824 6.57 -21.61 21.32
CA LYS A 824 6.27 -22.62 20.29
C LYS A 824 7.38 -23.65 20.10
N ARG A 825 8.58 -23.38 20.64
CA ARG A 825 9.75 -24.27 20.61
C ARG A 825 10.49 -24.16 21.93
N PRO A 826 9.98 -24.77 23.03
CA PRO A 826 10.54 -24.64 24.37
C PRO A 826 11.98 -25.19 24.55
N HIS A 827 12.53 -25.85 23.52
CA HIS A 827 13.93 -26.28 23.48
C HIS A 827 14.87 -25.24 22.80
N GLU A 828 14.31 -24.21 22.15
CA GLU A 828 15.06 -23.10 21.57
C GLU A 828 15.01 -21.86 22.48
N SER A 829 16.05 -21.67 23.28
CA SER A 829 16.31 -20.44 24.01
C SER A 829 17.44 -19.64 23.31
N ARG A 830 17.46 -18.31 23.45
CA ARG A 830 18.49 -17.45 22.83
C ARG A 830 18.85 -16.27 23.73
N PHE A 831 20.13 -16.03 23.96
CA PHE A 831 20.61 -14.85 24.72
C PHE A 831 20.41 -13.51 23.97
N GLN A 832 20.25 -13.53 22.65
CA GLN A 832 20.03 -12.31 21.85
C GLN A 832 18.56 -12.14 21.46
N PRO A 833 18.00 -10.91 21.56
CA PRO A 833 16.62 -10.63 21.20
C PRO A 833 16.40 -10.87 19.70
N PRO A 834 15.20 -11.34 19.29
CA PRO A 834 14.83 -11.40 17.88
C PRO A 834 14.90 -10.01 17.25
N LYS A 835 15.99 -9.70 16.53
CA LYS A 835 16.33 -8.35 15.98
C LYS A 835 15.22 -7.63 15.15
N LEU A 836 14.08 -8.27 14.85
CA LEU A 836 12.89 -7.64 14.25
C LEU A 836 12.11 -6.77 15.26
N LEU A 837 12.11 -7.12 16.56
CA LEU A 837 11.54 -6.33 17.66
C LEU A 837 12.17 -4.93 17.70
N GLY A 838 13.48 -4.87 17.85
CA GLY A 838 14.23 -3.61 17.87
C GLY A 838 13.85 -2.78 19.10
N ARG A 839 13.08 -1.70 18.93
CA ARG A 839 12.61 -0.89 20.06
C ARG A 839 11.48 -1.57 20.85
N ASP A 840 10.77 -2.50 20.21
CA ASP A 840 9.60 -3.18 20.77
C ASP A 840 10.00 -4.35 21.71
N GLU A 841 11.29 -4.49 22.01
CA GLU A 841 11.87 -5.47 22.93
C GLU A 841 11.44 -5.23 24.38
N ALA A 842 11.32 -3.96 24.81
CA ALA A 842 10.77 -3.58 26.10
C ALA A 842 9.26 -3.90 26.24
N LEU A 843 8.58 -4.24 25.13
CA LEU A 843 7.18 -4.66 25.11
C LEU A 843 7.03 -6.20 25.08
N LEU A 844 8.11 -6.95 25.26
CA LEU A 844 8.04 -8.39 25.49
C LEU A 844 7.48 -8.66 26.88
N LEU A 845 6.70 -9.75 26.99
CA LEU A 845 6.32 -10.27 28.29
C LEU A 845 7.60 -10.73 29.02
N VAL A 846 7.77 -10.32 30.26
CA VAL A 846 8.80 -10.88 31.17
C VAL A 846 8.13 -12.03 31.97
N GLU A 847 8.88 -13.08 32.33
CA GLU A 847 8.34 -14.21 33.12
C GLU A 847 7.81 -13.74 34.49
N SER A 848 8.54 -12.84 35.13
CA SER A 848 8.17 -12.14 36.37
C SER A 848 8.83 -10.75 36.37
N SER A 849 8.17 -9.78 37.00
CA SER A 849 8.68 -8.40 37.05
C SER A 849 9.58 -8.12 38.25
N THR A 850 9.40 -8.87 39.34
CA THR A 850 10.00 -8.65 40.66
C THR A 850 10.97 -9.75 41.08
N TRP A 851 10.53 -11.00 41.16
CA TRP A 851 11.30 -12.14 41.70
C TRP A 851 11.55 -13.22 40.64
N VAL A 852 12.76 -13.80 40.60
CA VAL A 852 13.07 -14.91 39.69
C VAL A 852 13.87 -16.00 40.39
N TYR A 853 13.62 -17.26 40.03
CA TYR A 853 14.40 -18.41 40.47
C TYR A 853 15.77 -18.45 39.77
N ARG A 854 16.82 -18.70 40.55
CA ARG A 854 18.21 -18.89 40.13
C ARG A 854 18.81 -20.13 40.78
N GLU A 855 19.90 -20.61 40.19
CA GLU A 855 20.75 -21.68 40.71
C GLU A 855 22.14 -21.06 40.97
N ASP A 856 22.79 -21.42 42.07
CA ASP A 856 24.20 -21.11 42.29
C ASP A 856 25.13 -22.12 41.58
N ASP A 857 26.45 -21.93 41.70
CA ASP A 857 27.45 -22.83 41.09
C ASP A 857 27.41 -24.26 41.68
N ALA A 858 26.82 -24.44 42.87
CA ALA A 858 26.58 -25.74 43.49
C ALA A 858 25.24 -26.37 43.06
N GLY A 859 24.43 -25.67 42.26
CA GLY A 859 23.10 -26.11 41.81
C GLY A 859 21.98 -25.92 42.84
N VAL A 860 22.22 -25.17 43.91
CA VAL A 860 21.20 -24.88 44.93
C VAL A 860 20.30 -23.76 44.44
N GLY A 861 18.99 -24.01 44.46
CA GLY A 861 17.97 -23.07 44.02
C GLY A 861 17.68 -21.96 45.05
N TYR A 862 17.60 -20.71 44.59
CA TYR A 862 17.14 -19.57 45.38
C TYR A 862 16.32 -18.60 44.52
N TYR A 863 15.49 -17.78 45.15
CA TYR A 863 14.76 -16.69 44.52
C TYR A 863 15.53 -15.39 44.71
N GLU A 864 15.78 -14.66 43.63
CA GLU A 864 16.42 -13.34 43.64
C GLU A 864 15.44 -12.26 43.14
N ARG A 865 15.38 -11.15 43.85
CA ARG A 865 14.56 -9.99 43.50
C ARG A 865 15.34 -9.04 42.58
N LEU A 866 14.80 -8.73 41.41
CA LEU A 866 15.50 -8.05 40.30
C LEU A 866 15.78 -6.56 40.54
N ASP A 867 15.03 -5.91 41.42
CA ASP A 867 15.15 -4.48 41.74
C ASP A 867 16.15 -4.19 42.86
N THR A 868 16.22 -5.07 43.85
CA THR A 868 16.95 -4.92 45.12
C THR A 868 18.13 -5.88 45.27
N GLY A 869 18.13 -7.00 44.55
CA GLY A 869 19.09 -8.10 44.73
C GLY A 869 18.81 -8.98 45.96
N GLU A 870 17.69 -8.77 46.66
CA GLU A 870 17.26 -9.59 47.80
C GLU A 870 17.19 -11.08 47.43
N ARG A 871 17.75 -11.95 48.27
CA ARG A 871 17.76 -13.40 48.06
C ARG A 871 16.93 -14.11 49.13
N SER A 872 16.10 -15.06 48.70
CA SER A 872 15.34 -15.94 49.59
C SER A 872 15.46 -17.40 49.12
N ILE A 873 15.70 -18.33 50.04
CA ILE A 873 15.69 -19.77 49.76
C ILE A 873 14.24 -20.27 49.59
N ARG A 874 13.29 -19.64 50.29
CA ARG A 874 11.85 -19.95 50.19
C ARG A 874 11.18 -19.09 49.12
N PRO A 875 10.08 -19.56 48.49
CA PRO A 875 9.26 -18.70 47.64
C PRO A 875 8.84 -17.43 48.43
N PRO A 876 8.92 -16.23 47.83
CA PRO A 876 8.50 -15.00 48.49
C PRO A 876 7.00 -15.00 48.82
N ASP A 877 6.60 -14.25 49.84
CA ASP A 877 5.20 -14.18 50.26
C ASP A 877 4.27 -13.74 49.12
N HIS A 878 3.07 -14.33 49.09
CA HIS A 878 2.05 -14.19 48.03
C HIS A 878 2.43 -14.72 46.63
N TYR A 879 3.68 -15.17 46.41
CA TYR A 879 4.06 -15.83 45.16
C TYR A 879 3.71 -17.33 45.17
N ILE A 880 3.11 -17.79 44.07
CA ILE A 880 2.63 -19.17 43.92
C ILE A 880 3.58 -19.94 43.01
N LEU A 881 3.94 -21.16 43.43
CA LEU A 881 4.80 -22.07 42.68
C LEU A 881 4.03 -22.90 41.66
N CYS A 882 4.72 -23.27 40.57
CA CYS A 882 4.17 -24.09 39.51
C CYS A 882 3.80 -25.49 40.02
N THR A 883 2.56 -25.92 39.77
CA THR A 883 2.07 -27.25 40.16
C THR A 883 2.84 -28.43 39.54
N ARG A 884 3.67 -28.18 38.51
CA ARG A 884 4.37 -29.22 37.76
C ARG A 884 5.88 -29.31 38.03
N CYS A 885 6.56 -28.20 38.28
CA CYS A 885 8.01 -28.20 38.56
C CYS A 885 8.37 -27.72 39.95
N THR A 886 7.43 -27.15 40.71
CA THR A 886 7.61 -26.66 42.10
C THR A 886 8.71 -25.61 42.35
N GLU A 887 9.58 -25.31 41.37
CA GLU A 887 10.70 -24.36 41.46
C GLU A 887 10.38 -22.97 40.90
N HIS A 888 9.54 -22.90 39.88
CA HIS A 888 9.30 -21.66 39.13
C HIS A 888 7.94 -21.04 39.48
N LEU A 889 7.92 -19.72 39.53
CA LEU A 889 6.72 -18.94 39.79
C LEU A 889 5.66 -19.13 38.69
N VAL A 890 4.40 -19.12 39.09
CA VAL A 890 3.25 -19.28 38.20
C VAL A 890 3.09 -18.06 37.30
N THR A 891 2.89 -18.30 36.00
CA THR A 891 2.56 -17.24 35.02
C THR A 891 1.25 -17.46 34.28
N ARG A 892 0.70 -18.69 34.34
CA ARG A 892 -0.51 -19.12 33.63
C ARG A 892 -1.39 -19.97 34.53
N ARG A 893 -2.69 -19.80 34.40
CA ARG A 893 -3.72 -20.63 35.04
C ARG A 893 -4.61 -21.24 33.97
N LEU A 894 -4.88 -22.55 34.06
CA LEU A 894 -5.88 -23.23 33.25
C LEU A 894 -7.26 -22.90 33.83
N ILE A 895 -8.20 -22.39 33.03
CA ILE A 895 -9.50 -21.92 33.53
C ILE A 895 -10.35 -23.08 34.05
N SER A 896 -10.39 -24.20 33.32
CA SER A 896 -11.25 -25.35 33.64
C SER A 896 -10.85 -26.09 34.91
N THR A 897 -9.55 -26.37 35.10
CA THR A 897 -9.04 -27.11 36.27
C THR A 897 -8.55 -26.21 37.39
N GLY A 898 -8.32 -24.93 37.12
CA GLY A 898 -7.70 -23.99 38.04
C GLY A 898 -6.18 -24.18 38.23
N GLU A 899 -5.57 -25.19 37.62
CA GLU A 899 -4.14 -25.53 37.73
C GLU A 899 -3.21 -24.39 37.29
N ARG A 900 -2.02 -24.33 37.89
CA ARG A 900 -1.14 -23.15 37.84
C ARG A 900 0.26 -23.50 37.37
N TYR A 901 0.68 -22.96 36.23
CA TYR A 901 1.93 -23.32 35.55
C TYR A 901 2.89 -22.13 35.38
N CYS A 902 4.19 -22.38 35.54
CA CYS A 902 5.25 -21.46 35.06
C CYS A 902 5.29 -21.46 33.52
N ILE A 903 5.99 -20.47 32.93
CA ILE A 903 5.96 -20.30 31.47
C ILE A 903 6.61 -21.47 30.72
N GLY A 904 7.63 -22.10 31.32
CA GLY A 904 8.33 -23.26 30.76
C GLY A 904 7.46 -24.52 30.73
N CYS A 905 6.79 -24.85 31.84
CA CYS A 905 5.86 -25.98 31.92
C CYS A 905 4.64 -25.78 31.00
N TYR A 906 4.09 -24.56 30.95
CA TYR A 906 3.03 -24.19 30.02
C TYR A 906 3.46 -24.44 28.56
N ALA A 907 4.62 -23.91 28.13
CA ALA A 907 5.09 -24.08 26.75
C ALA A 907 5.37 -25.55 26.37
N ARG A 908 5.97 -26.34 27.28
CA ARG A 908 6.15 -27.80 27.10
C ARG A 908 4.81 -28.52 26.95
N MET A 909 3.80 -28.14 27.73
CA MET A 909 2.48 -28.75 27.68
C MET A 909 1.70 -28.38 26.41
N CYS A 910 1.73 -27.11 26.00
CA CYS A 910 1.16 -26.69 24.71
C CYS A 910 1.82 -27.42 23.52
N LEU A 911 3.13 -27.66 23.56
CA LEU A 911 3.80 -28.47 22.55
C LEU A 911 3.32 -29.93 22.56
N ALA A 912 3.14 -30.53 23.74
CA ALA A 912 2.66 -31.91 23.87
C ALA A 912 1.21 -32.08 23.40
N LEU A 913 0.32 -31.15 23.78
CA LEU A 913 -1.07 -31.11 23.31
C LEU A 913 -1.13 -30.93 21.79
N LYS A 914 -0.29 -30.05 21.22
CA LYS A 914 -0.21 -29.86 19.76
C LYS A 914 0.31 -31.11 19.03
N LYS A 915 1.22 -31.89 19.64
CA LYS A 915 1.65 -33.18 19.07
C LYS A 915 0.54 -34.23 19.07
N ARG A 916 -0.33 -34.24 20.09
CA ARG A 916 -1.45 -35.19 20.21
C ARG A 916 -2.64 -34.83 19.32
N ASN A 917 -3.04 -33.56 19.30
CA ASN A 917 -4.28 -33.10 18.66
C ASN A 917 -4.04 -32.48 17.26
N GLY A 918 -2.81 -32.55 16.75
CA GLY A 918 -2.42 -31.98 15.46
C GLY A 918 -2.48 -30.45 15.43
N ASN A 919 -2.87 -29.88 14.29
CA ASN A 919 -3.03 -28.42 14.13
C ASN A 919 -4.37 -27.88 14.67
N ALA A 920 -5.19 -28.70 15.33
CA ALA A 920 -6.35 -28.22 16.07
C ALA A 920 -5.91 -27.11 17.03
N ALA A 921 -6.54 -25.95 16.95
CA ALA A 921 -6.13 -24.80 17.72
C ALA A 921 -6.37 -25.08 19.21
N ILE A 922 -5.30 -25.15 20.00
CA ILE A 922 -5.40 -25.04 21.46
C ILE A 922 -6.03 -23.68 21.72
N GLU A 923 -7.23 -23.66 22.29
CA GLU A 923 -7.95 -22.43 22.57
C GLU A 923 -7.11 -21.57 23.54
N GLU A 924 -6.55 -20.46 23.04
CA GLU A 924 -5.83 -19.50 23.88
C GLU A 924 -6.76 -18.93 24.98
N GLY A 925 -8.08 -18.98 24.77
CA GLY A 925 -9.11 -18.63 25.75
C GLY A 925 -9.20 -19.55 26.97
N ALA A 926 -8.70 -20.80 26.91
CA ALA A 926 -8.68 -21.70 28.07
C ALA A 926 -7.64 -21.30 29.14
N TRP A 927 -6.80 -20.30 28.87
CA TRP A 927 -5.64 -19.92 29.69
C TRP A 927 -5.69 -18.48 30.15
N THR A 928 -5.80 -18.26 31.47
CA THR A 928 -5.63 -16.92 32.06
C THR A 928 -4.16 -16.65 32.33
N LYS A 929 -3.72 -15.40 32.09
CA LYS A 929 -2.42 -14.92 32.56
C LYS A 929 -2.54 -14.53 34.03
N MET A 930 -1.65 -15.05 34.88
CA MET A 930 -1.52 -14.54 36.24
C MET A 930 -0.64 -13.27 36.21
N PRO A 931 -0.92 -12.24 37.04
CA PRO A 931 0.04 -11.18 37.33
C PRO A 931 1.22 -11.75 38.14
N VAL A 932 2.45 -11.27 37.89
CA VAL A 932 3.71 -11.78 38.49
C VAL A 932 4.72 -10.66 38.75
#